data_AF-A0A935A7K8-F1
#
_entry.id   AF-A0A935A7K8-F1
#
_cell.length_a   1.000
_cell.length_b   1.000
_cell.length_c   1.000
_cell.angle_alpha   90.00
_cell.angle_beta   90.00
_cell.angle_gamma   90.00
#
_symmetry.space_group_name_H-M   'P 1'
#
loop_
_entity.id
_entity.type
_entity.pdbx_description
1 polymer ?
#
loop_
_entity_poly.entity_id
_entity_poly.type
_entity_poly.pdbx_seq_one_letter_code
_entity_poly.pdbx_strand_id
1 'polypeptide(L)'
;MKELDLNSNPLNPALQSAYDQGLDALKAYLRSLEQNAEPLYEAKLVLVGEGNVGKTTLLKALKSDKGEGAPRQGEPTTHGVEIDIHGLKLPHPEKDGIEIQLNAWDFGGQDVYRVTHQFFFSRRSLYLLVWEPRRGVQQGQVEDWLNMIRLRVGDDARVIIVSTHCKTGERIARIDQPVFKQQYGDMIVGFHEVDSLVPDSATGEMVGIAELKKIIAEHASKLDQMGMGFNRDWKAARDELLARPEPRISFDAFSGVCAARGLSGIDTETLAHLMHDLGYIVHYSDDEKLRDDVILKPEWLTKAIGFVLEDRKTQELDGILPDNRLFQVWHDHPFENEERYKPELYPFFLHLMKKYDVMYRLPDDRKASLVAQHVPQVRPELPWIPEQEPPKNQRRIGLVCSMEEDPPGLVPWMIVRTHDYAVEQNNHRLHWQKGMFLRHAQHGEAMLEKRGNEFHVYTQGQWPEYLMNIMQNTLEKLIAESWPGLKDRYRFMVPCPEVIDDQPCKGRFNIHALRQFLAEGDSSVRCQECSKRHSIAELLLGFEERSVDTQLREINEKLDGMDSRIANYFMATMRAIADEAKSGPRLFTFRSRDAGLSPKQIFARPISLQLWCEAEGCQHPIIDNGKGLYSIDQPHDWVMKIAPYANMALEILKTVAPIAGPAINSFFGAKTTEKLGIADHLSLASAVLGKVPDEIKTPDKPMLQRGMVSEPERSGILALHRLLNELDPNQENLGLHRVATYTGDYRWLCKRHYDAYQPNIPDVINGK
;
A
#
# COMPACT_ATOMS: atom_id res chain seq x y z
N MET A 1 17.53 4.92 -28.50
CA MET A 1 16.13 4.59 -28.14
C MET A 1 15.71 5.51 -27.00
N LYS A 2 14.57 6.21 -27.10
CA LYS A 2 14.12 7.19 -26.09
C LYS A 2 12.98 6.67 -25.21
N GLU A 3 12.19 5.72 -25.70
CA GLU A 3 11.10 5.06 -24.98
C GLU A 3 11.11 3.56 -25.33
N LEU A 4 10.77 2.72 -24.36
CA LEU A 4 10.56 1.28 -24.48
C LEU A 4 9.39 0.93 -23.57
N ASP A 5 8.36 0.27 -24.10
CA ASP A 5 7.25 -0.23 -23.32
C ASP A 5 7.32 -1.76 -23.27
N LEU A 6 7.57 -2.31 -22.08
CA LEU A 6 7.60 -3.75 -21.81
C LEU A 6 6.42 -4.20 -20.94
N ASN A 7 5.42 -3.35 -20.73
CA ASN A 7 4.25 -3.71 -19.91
C ASN A 7 3.54 -4.94 -20.49
N SER A 8 3.02 -5.80 -19.59
CA SER A 8 2.33 -7.05 -19.94
C SER A 8 3.16 -8.12 -20.66
N ASN A 9 4.49 -8.04 -20.59
CA ASN A 9 5.39 -9.11 -21.05
C ASN A 9 5.84 -10.00 -19.88
N PRO A 10 6.03 -11.31 -20.08
CA PRO A 10 6.58 -12.20 -19.07
C PRO A 10 8.10 -11.96 -18.96
N LEU A 11 8.50 -10.95 -18.18
CA LEU A 11 9.89 -10.64 -17.92
C LEU A 11 10.40 -11.43 -16.70
N ASN A 12 11.62 -11.95 -16.78
CA ASN A 12 12.29 -12.49 -15.59
C ASN A 12 12.46 -11.38 -14.52
N PRO A 13 12.64 -11.75 -13.24
CA PRO A 13 12.63 -10.77 -12.14
C PRO A 13 13.65 -9.66 -12.27
N ALA A 14 14.88 -10.00 -12.67
CA ALA A 14 15.95 -9.03 -12.78
C ALA A 14 15.68 -8.05 -13.93
N LEU A 15 15.14 -8.55 -15.04
CA LEU A 15 14.76 -7.72 -16.18
C LEU A 15 13.55 -6.82 -15.86
N GLN A 16 12.54 -7.34 -15.17
CA GLN A 16 11.38 -6.56 -14.70
C GLN A 16 11.84 -5.49 -13.71
N SER A 17 12.62 -5.86 -12.69
CA SER A 17 13.13 -4.94 -11.68
C SER A 17 13.99 -3.83 -12.29
N ALA A 18 14.86 -4.18 -13.25
CA ALA A 18 15.67 -3.21 -13.96
C ALA A 18 14.83 -2.31 -14.87
N TYR A 19 13.74 -2.81 -15.46
CA TYR A 19 12.79 -2.01 -16.24
C TYR A 19 12.00 -1.04 -15.36
N ASP A 20 11.52 -1.49 -14.21
CA ASP A 20 10.75 -0.68 -13.24
C ASP A 20 11.59 0.49 -12.69
N GLN A 21 12.91 0.31 -12.57
CA GLN A 21 13.87 1.35 -12.18
C GLN A 21 14.24 2.31 -13.34
N GLY A 22 13.82 1.99 -14.57
CA GLY A 22 14.01 2.84 -15.75
C GLY A 22 15.06 2.33 -16.74
N LEU A 23 15.13 3.01 -17.89
CA LEU A 23 15.92 2.57 -19.05
C LEU A 23 17.42 2.41 -18.79
N ASP A 24 17.99 3.19 -17.88
CA ASP A 24 19.43 3.10 -17.57
C ASP A 24 19.75 1.91 -16.68
N ALA A 25 18.89 1.57 -15.73
CA ALA A 25 18.97 0.34 -14.95
C ALA A 25 18.81 -0.90 -15.85
N LEU A 26 17.84 -0.88 -16.76
CA LEU A 26 17.67 -1.95 -17.75
C LEU A 26 18.93 -2.15 -18.60
N LYS A 27 19.54 -1.07 -19.11
CA LYS A 27 20.78 -1.16 -19.89
C LYS A 27 21.96 -1.67 -19.04
N ALA A 28 22.06 -1.24 -17.79
CA ALA A 28 23.11 -1.68 -16.89
C ALA A 28 23.01 -3.18 -16.64
N TYR A 29 21.81 -3.68 -16.30
CA TYR A 29 21.54 -5.11 -16.16
C TYR A 29 21.88 -5.89 -17.44
N LEU A 30 21.39 -5.44 -18.61
CA LEU A 30 21.69 -6.13 -19.87
C LEU A 30 23.19 -6.17 -20.19
N ARG A 31 23.94 -5.10 -19.89
CA ARG A 31 25.41 -5.08 -20.04
C ARG A 31 26.11 -5.99 -19.05
N SER A 32 25.61 -6.09 -17.82
CA SER A 32 26.19 -6.98 -16.80
C SER A 32 26.04 -8.45 -17.20
N LEU A 33 25.04 -8.79 -18.02
CA LEU A 33 24.87 -10.13 -18.58
C LEU A 33 25.88 -10.48 -19.68
N GLU A 34 26.44 -9.49 -20.39
CA GLU A 34 27.43 -9.74 -21.46
C GLU A 34 28.75 -10.29 -20.90
N GLN A 35 29.04 -10.06 -19.62
CA GLN A 35 30.27 -10.48 -18.96
C GLN A 35 29.98 -11.57 -17.92
N ASN A 36 30.38 -12.81 -18.21
CA ASN A 36 30.43 -13.90 -17.23
C ASN A 36 29.09 -14.20 -16.50
N ALA A 37 27.95 -14.06 -17.17
CA ALA A 37 26.67 -14.46 -16.61
C ALA A 37 26.55 -15.98 -16.51
N GLU A 38 26.11 -16.47 -15.35
CA GLU A 38 25.76 -17.86 -15.12
C GLU A 38 24.26 -17.99 -14.87
N PRO A 39 23.62 -19.09 -15.31
CA PRO A 39 22.22 -19.33 -15.02
C PRO A 39 22.03 -19.59 -13.52
N LEU A 40 21.09 -18.88 -12.90
CA LEU A 40 20.71 -19.03 -11.51
C LEU A 40 19.46 -19.91 -11.39
N TYR A 41 19.54 -20.99 -10.62
CA TYR A 41 18.42 -21.89 -10.36
C TYR A 41 18.01 -21.80 -8.89
N GLU A 42 17.59 -20.60 -8.49
CA GLU A 42 17.24 -20.29 -7.10
C GLU A 42 15.79 -19.80 -7.00
N ALA A 43 15.09 -20.24 -5.96
CA ALA A 43 13.76 -19.74 -5.65
C ALA A 43 13.44 -19.78 -4.16
N LYS A 44 12.37 -19.08 -3.80
CA LYS A 44 11.81 -19.07 -2.45
C LYS A 44 10.78 -20.19 -2.30
N LEU A 45 10.92 -21.00 -1.26
CA LEU A 45 9.99 -22.06 -0.85
C LEU A 45 9.32 -21.65 0.46
N VAL A 46 8.00 -21.49 0.46
CA VAL A 46 7.24 -20.98 1.61
C VAL A 46 6.37 -22.08 2.20
N LEU A 47 6.64 -22.48 3.45
CA LEU A 47 5.83 -23.44 4.19
C LEU A 47 4.80 -22.70 5.04
N VAL A 48 3.52 -22.98 4.78
CA VAL A 48 2.39 -22.36 5.49
C VAL A 48 1.39 -23.40 5.96
N GLY A 49 0.58 -23.05 6.94
CA GLY A 49 -0.39 -23.94 7.57
C GLY A 49 -0.47 -23.71 9.09
N GLU A 50 -1.48 -24.31 9.72
CA GLU A 50 -1.75 -24.16 11.15
C GLU A 50 -0.55 -24.52 12.06
N GLY A 51 -0.59 -24.05 13.30
CA GLY A 51 0.40 -24.41 14.31
C GLY A 51 0.44 -25.92 14.55
N ASN A 52 1.65 -26.47 14.70
CA ASN A 52 1.89 -27.87 15.05
C ASN A 52 1.38 -28.92 14.03
N VAL A 53 1.26 -28.58 12.75
CA VAL A 53 0.90 -29.54 11.67
C VAL A 53 2.10 -30.32 11.09
N GLY A 54 3.32 -30.01 11.54
CA GLY A 54 4.55 -30.70 11.14
C GLY A 54 5.38 -30.00 10.05
N LYS A 55 5.29 -28.68 9.91
CA LYS A 55 6.05 -27.90 8.90
C LYS A 55 7.57 -28.00 9.09
N THR A 56 8.06 -27.69 10.29
CA THR A 56 9.47 -27.80 10.65
C THR A 56 9.99 -29.24 10.49
N THR A 57 9.20 -30.22 10.95
CA THR A 57 9.51 -31.65 10.79
C THR A 57 9.58 -32.06 9.31
N LEU A 58 8.66 -31.57 8.47
CA LEU A 58 8.66 -31.81 7.04
C LEU A 58 9.89 -31.20 6.37
N LEU A 59 10.27 -29.97 6.72
CA LEU A 59 11.45 -29.31 6.18
C LEU A 59 12.74 -30.08 6.51
N LYS A 60 12.89 -30.54 7.76
CA LYS A 60 14.00 -31.43 8.17
C LYS A 60 14.02 -32.75 7.40
N ALA A 61 12.85 -33.34 7.16
CA ALA A 61 12.75 -34.58 6.38
C ALA A 61 13.14 -34.36 4.90
N LEU A 62 12.75 -33.24 4.29
CA LEU A 62 13.13 -32.87 2.92
C LEU A 62 14.64 -32.65 2.76
N LYS A 63 15.32 -32.17 3.81
CA LYS A 63 16.80 -32.04 3.83
C LYS A 63 17.53 -33.37 3.93
N SER A 64 16.83 -34.44 4.31
CA SER A 64 17.42 -35.74 4.63
C SER A 64 18.48 -35.65 5.75
N ASP A 65 18.25 -34.76 6.71
CA ASP A 65 19.16 -34.54 7.83
C ASP A 65 19.32 -35.81 8.68
N LYS A 66 20.55 -36.09 9.12
CA LYS A 66 20.90 -37.22 10.01
C LYS A 66 21.40 -36.67 11.35
N GLY A 67 21.19 -37.40 12.45
CA GLY A 67 21.68 -37.00 13.77
C GLY A 67 20.81 -35.94 14.46
N GLU A 68 21.40 -34.84 14.92
CA GLU A 68 20.69 -33.74 15.64
C GLU A 68 19.67 -33.00 14.77
N GLY A 69 19.91 -32.85 13.47
CA GLY A 69 18.99 -32.21 12.52
C GLY A 69 17.86 -33.12 12.00
N ALA A 70 17.89 -34.42 12.30
CA ALA A 70 16.88 -35.36 11.81
C ALA A 70 15.47 -34.98 12.32
N PRO A 71 14.40 -35.23 11.54
CA PRO A 71 13.03 -34.95 11.96
C PRO A 71 12.67 -35.76 13.20
N ARG A 72 12.10 -35.10 14.23
CA ARG A 72 11.72 -35.72 15.50
C ARG A 72 10.28 -35.36 15.90
N GLN A 73 9.72 -36.13 16.83
CA GLN A 73 8.48 -35.73 17.50
C GLN A 73 8.76 -34.59 18.49
N GLY A 74 7.78 -33.70 18.65
CA GLY A 74 7.84 -32.62 19.64
C GLY A 74 8.82 -31.49 19.29
N GLU A 75 9.03 -31.22 17.99
CA GLU A 75 9.73 -30.02 17.55
C GLU A 75 9.10 -28.76 18.19
N PRO A 76 9.91 -27.77 18.61
CA PRO A 76 9.39 -26.55 19.20
C PRO A 76 8.54 -25.77 18.19
N THR A 77 7.52 -25.07 18.69
CA THR A 77 6.70 -24.20 17.85
C THR A 77 7.54 -23.03 17.33
N THR A 78 7.60 -22.85 16.01
CA THR A 78 8.18 -21.67 15.38
C THR A 78 7.39 -20.41 15.76
N HIS A 79 8.09 -19.40 16.29
CA HIS A 79 7.55 -18.07 16.56
C HIS A 79 7.98 -17.12 15.45
N GLY A 80 7.04 -16.42 14.82
CA GLY A 80 7.32 -15.58 13.66
C GLY A 80 7.64 -16.40 12.41
N VAL A 81 8.90 -16.39 11.96
CA VAL A 81 9.39 -17.06 10.75
C VAL A 81 10.81 -17.56 10.99
N GLU A 82 11.09 -18.80 10.59
CA GLU A 82 12.45 -19.35 10.47
C GLU A 82 12.84 -19.44 8.98
N ILE A 83 14.03 -18.98 8.61
CA ILE A 83 14.51 -19.03 7.22
C ILE A 83 15.78 -19.89 7.17
N ASP A 84 15.82 -20.79 6.21
CA ASP A 84 17.02 -21.54 5.86
C ASP A 84 17.40 -21.26 4.41
N ILE A 85 18.42 -20.41 4.25
CA ILE A 85 18.95 -20.00 2.96
C ILE A 85 19.64 -21.19 2.31
N HIS A 86 19.24 -21.50 1.06
CA HIS A 86 19.63 -22.74 0.38
C HIS A 86 19.28 -24.01 1.16
N GLY A 87 18.30 -23.93 2.05
CA GLY A 87 17.90 -25.00 2.95
C GLY A 87 17.37 -26.24 2.23
N LEU A 88 17.02 -26.18 0.94
CA LEU A 88 16.68 -27.37 0.17
C LEU A 88 17.36 -27.34 -1.20
N LYS A 89 18.09 -28.41 -1.50
CA LYS A 89 18.84 -28.61 -2.75
C LYS A 89 18.28 -29.81 -3.48
N LEU A 90 17.87 -29.62 -4.73
CA LEU A 90 17.21 -30.65 -5.53
C LEU A 90 17.83 -30.72 -6.93
N PRO A 91 17.95 -31.91 -7.53
CA PRO A 91 18.38 -32.02 -8.92
C PRO A 91 17.33 -31.39 -9.84
N HIS A 92 17.79 -30.68 -10.89
CA HIS A 92 16.90 -30.14 -11.91
C HIS A 92 16.25 -31.29 -12.69
N PRO A 93 14.92 -31.27 -12.91
CA PRO A 93 14.20 -32.41 -13.50
C PRO A 93 14.63 -32.73 -14.94
N GLU A 94 15.00 -31.71 -15.71
CA GLU A 94 15.31 -31.85 -17.15
C GLU A 94 16.79 -31.58 -17.51
N LYS A 95 17.62 -31.14 -16.56
CA LYS A 95 19.00 -30.68 -16.83
C LYS A 95 19.96 -31.44 -15.94
N ASP A 96 20.69 -32.36 -16.54
CA ASP A 96 21.66 -33.19 -15.81
C ASP A 96 22.79 -32.32 -15.23
N GLY A 97 23.22 -32.66 -14.00
CA GLY A 97 24.25 -31.93 -13.27
C GLY A 97 23.88 -30.53 -12.77
N ILE A 98 22.64 -30.06 -12.97
CA ILE A 98 22.15 -28.77 -12.45
C ILE A 98 21.34 -29.00 -11.17
N GLU A 99 21.58 -28.16 -10.16
CA GLU A 99 20.88 -28.17 -8.87
C GLU A 99 19.99 -26.93 -8.75
N ILE A 100 18.75 -27.14 -8.29
CA ILE A 100 17.84 -26.09 -7.85
C ILE A 100 18.05 -25.86 -6.35
N GLN A 101 18.27 -24.62 -5.97
CA GLN A 101 18.46 -24.20 -4.59
C GLN A 101 17.25 -23.42 -4.10
N LEU A 102 16.67 -23.85 -2.99
CA LEU A 102 15.45 -23.27 -2.44
C LEU A 102 15.74 -22.62 -1.09
N ASN A 103 15.42 -21.34 -0.98
CA ASN A 103 15.42 -20.59 0.28
C ASN A 103 14.11 -20.94 1.01
N ALA A 104 14.22 -21.77 2.04
CA ALA A 104 13.05 -22.30 2.75
C ALA A 104 12.63 -21.35 3.86
N TRP A 105 11.36 -20.94 3.84
CA TRP A 105 10.75 -20.09 4.86
C TRP A 105 9.69 -20.91 5.60
N ASP A 106 9.91 -21.20 6.89
CA ASP A 106 8.97 -21.89 7.77
C ASP A 106 8.22 -20.86 8.62
N PHE A 107 6.93 -20.69 8.34
CA PHE A 107 6.09 -19.72 9.01
C PHE A 107 5.47 -20.31 10.28
N GLY A 108 5.53 -19.56 11.39
CA GLY A 108 4.75 -19.89 12.58
C GLY A 108 3.27 -20.05 12.22
N GLY A 109 2.57 -21.02 12.79
CA GLY A 109 1.14 -21.22 12.46
C GLY A 109 0.18 -20.50 13.41
N GLN A 110 0.64 -19.48 14.15
CA GLN A 110 -0.12 -18.85 15.22
C GLN A 110 -0.89 -17.62 14.69
N ASP A 111 -2.11 -17.42 15.18
CA ASP A 111 -3.04 -16.41 14.65
C ASP A 111 -2.51 -14.97 14.71
N VAL A 112 -1.73 -14.66 15.75
CA VAL A 112 -1.11 -13.33 15.96
C VAL A 112 -0.20 -12.90 14.80
N TYR A 113 0.36 -13.87 14.06
CA TYR A 113 1.27 -13.59 12.95
C TYR A 113 0.61 -13.59 11.58
N ARG A 114 -0.66 -14.04 11.44
CA ARG A 114 -1.31 -14.17 10.11
C ARG A 114 -1.33 -12.87 9.31
N VAL A 115 -1.49 -11.73 9.99
CA VAL A 115 -1.49 -10.41 9.34
C VAL A 115 -0.08 -10.02 8.88
N THR A 116 0.96 -10.33 9.67
CA THR A 116 2.34 -9.96 9.36
C THR A 116 3.04 -10.92 8.41
N HIS A 117 2.60 -12.18 8.36
CA HIS A 117 3.10 -13.17 7.41
C HIS A 117 2.84 -12.79 5.95
N GLN A 118 1.74 -12.07 5.70
CA GLN A 118 1.41 -11.57 4.36
C GLN A 118 2.49 -10.63 3.80
N PHE A 119 3.29 -9.98 4.65
CA PHE A 119 4.41 -9.13 4.20
C PHE A 119 5.49 -9.93 3.46
N PHE A 120 5.56 -11.23 3.72
CA PHE A 120 6.58 -12.12 3.18
C PHE A 120 6.06 -13.04 2.09
N PHE A 121 4.79 -12.93 1.67
CA PHE A 121 4.26 -13.66 0.52
C PHE A 121 4.61 -12.92 -0.78
N SER A 122 5.01 -13.65 -1.82
CA SER A 122 5.55 -13.12 -3.07
C SER A 122 5.20 -14.02 -4.26
N ARG A 123 4.97 -13.44 -5.45
CA ARG A 123 4.54 -14.17 -6.66
C ARG A 123 5.52 -15.25 -7.14
N ARG A 124 6.82 -15.02 -6.94
CA ARG A 124 7.92 -15.85 -7.44
C ARG A 124 8.33 -16.93 -6.44
N SER A 125 7.36 -17.53 -5.79
CA SER A 125 7.58 -18.49 -4.70
C SER A 125 6.75 -19.75 -4.90
N LEU A 126 7.33 -20.88 -4.52
CA LEU A 126 6.60 -22.14 -4.42
C LEU A 126 6.07 -22.28 -2.99
N TYR A 127 4.79 -22.56 -2.84
CA TYR A 127 4.14 -22.69 -1.55
C TYR A 127 3.88 -24.16 -1.22
N LEU A 128 4.27 -24.59 -0.02
CA LEU A 128 3.84 -25.85 0.58
C LEU A 128 2.79 -25.54 1.64
N LEU A 129 1.52 -25.83 1.32
CA LEU A 129 0.44 -25.73 2.29
C LEU A 129 0.33 -27.05 3.05
N VAL A 130 0.85 -27.05 4.27
CA VAL A 130 0.97 -28.23 5.11
C VAL A 130 -0.22 -28.30 6.06
N TRP A 131 -0.88 -29.45 6.13
CA TRP A 131 -1.98 -29.67 7.05
C TRP A 131 -1.97 -31.10 7.59
N GLU A 132 -2.55 -31.27 8.78
CA GLU A 132 -2.67 -32.57 9.45
C GLU A 132 -4.11 -33.11 9.29
N PRO A 133 -4.31 -34.21 8.54
CA PRO A 133 -5.65 -34.78 8.29
C PRO A 133 -6.45 -35.13 9.55
N ARG A 134 -5.78 -35.40 10.68
CA ARG A 134 -6.44 -35.78 11.94
C ARG A 134 -7.31 -34.67 12.52
N ARG A 135 -6.96 -33.40 12.28
CA ARG A 135 -7.72 -32.25 12.76
C ARG A 135 -9.01 -32.05 11.94
N GLY A 136 -9.08 -32.66 10.76
CA GLY A 136 -10.15 -32.42 9.79
C GLY A 136 -9.90 -31.15 8.98
N VAL A 137 -10.47 -31.09 7.76
CA VAL A 137 -10.19 -30.03 6.78
C VAL A 137 -10.55 -28.64 7.33
N GLN A 138 -11.68 -28.52 8.03
CA GLN A 138 -12.12 -27.26 8.65
C GLN A 138 -11.17 -26.77 9.74
N GLN A 139 -10.67 -27.64 10.62
CA GLN A 139 -9.70 -27.24 11.64
C GLN A 139 -8.29 -27.05 11.07
N GLY A 140 -8.00 -27.67 9.93
CA GLY A 140 -6.75 -27.47 9.19
C GLY A 140 -6.70 -26.13 8.45
N GLN A 141 -7.82 -25.41 8.35
CA GLN A 141 -7.94 -24.08 7.73
C GLN A 141 -7.29 -24.00 6.34
N VAL A 142 -7.32 -25.11 5.59
CA VAL A 142 -6.66 -25.22 4.28
C VAL A 142 -7.19 -24.16 3.32
N GLU A 143 -8.52 -23.96 3.32
CA GLU A 143 -9.17 -22.93 2.52
C GLU A 143 -8.73 -21.52 2.92
N ASP A 144 -8.64 -21.22 4.22
CA ASP A 144 -8.19 -19.91 4.70
C ASP A 144 -6.74 -19.61 4.30
N TRP A 145 -5.85 -20.60 4.37
CA TRP A 145 -4.46 -20.44 3.91
C TRP A 145 -4.37 -20.26 2.39
N LEU A 146 -5.16 -20.99 1.60
CA LEU A 146 -5.23 -20.76 0.16
C LEU A 146 -5.76 -19.36 -0.15
N ASN A 147 -6.80 -18.92 0.55
CA ASN A 147 -7.33 -17.57 0.43
C ASN A 147 -6.24 -16.54 0.75
N MET A 148 -5.49 -16.68 1.84
CA MET A 148 -4.39 -15.76 2.18
C MET A 148 -3.30 -15.70 1.12
N ILE A 149 -2.89 -16.84 0.55
CA ILE A 149 -1.92 -16.87 -0.56
C ILE A 149 -2.54 -16.15 -1.78
N ARG A 150 -3.77 -16.49 -2.16
CA ARG A 150 -4.44 -15.96 -3.35
C ARG A 150 -4.66 -14.46 -3.25
N LEU A 151 -5.13 -13.97 -2.10
CA LEU A 151 -5.33 -12.55 -1.80
C LEU A 151 -4.03 -11.75 -2.04
N ARG A 152 -2.87 -12.30 -1.67
CA ARG A 152 -1.59 -11.58 -1.75
C ARG A 152 -0.85 -11.78 -3.07
N VAL A 153 -0.90 -12.98 -3.64
CA VAL A 153 -0.13 -13.37 -4.83
C VAL A 153 -0.96 -13.25 -6.11
N GLY A 154 -2.24 -13.61 -6.04
CA GLY A 154 -3.14 -13.84 -7.17
C GLY A 154 -3.23 -15.31 -7.55
N ASP A 155 -3.99 -15.59 -8.62
CA ASP A 155 -4.20 -16.95 -9.13
C ASP A 155 -2.93 -17.57 -9.75
N ASP A 156 -1.88 -16.75 -10.00
CA ASP A 156 -0.57 -17.20 -10.49
C ASP A 156 0.30 -17.91 -9.42
N ALA A 157 -0.16 -17.93 -8.15
CA ALA A 157 0.53 -18.63 -7.08
C ALA A 157 0.70 -20.12 -7.41
N ARG A 158 1.81 -20.74 -6.97
CA ARG A 158 2.01 -22.20 -7.14
C ARG A 158 1.99 -22.88 -5.79
N VAL A 159 0.90 -23.58 -5.48
CA VAL A 159 0.67 -24.23 -4.19
C VAL A 159 0.63 -25.75 -4.33
N ILE A 160 1.48 -26.43 -3.56
CA ILE A 160 1.40 -27.87 -3.33
C ILE A 160 0.77 -28.09 -1.96
N ILE A 161 -0.35 -28.81 -1.92
CA ILE A 161 -1.02 -29.16 -0.67
C ILE A 161 -0.42 -30.47 -0.12
N VAL A 162 0.12 -30.42 1.08
CA VAL A 162 0.84 -31.53 1.72
C VAL A 162 0.09 -32.00 2.97
N SER A 163 -0.46 -33.21 2.91
CA SER A 163 -1.10 -33.91 4.02
C SER A 163 -0.03 -34.66 4.82
N THR A 164 0.24 -34.25 6.06
CA THR A 164 1.23 -34.92 6.92
C THR A 164 0.64 -36.11 7.67
N HIS A 165 1.49 -36.90 8.35
CA HIS A 165 1.08 -38.00 9.23
C HIS A 165 0.23 -39.10 8.56
N CYS A 166 0.46 -39.36 7.27
CA CYS A 166 -0.41 -40.25 6.47
C CYS A 166 -0.35 -41.74 6.89
N LYS A 167 0.70 -42.17 7.61
CA LYS A 167 0.86 -43.55 8.11
C LYS A 167 0.60 -43.67 9.60
N THR A 168 0.89 -42.62 10.36
CA THR A 168 0.71 -42.61 11.81
C THR A 168 -0.73 -42.32 12.23
N GLY A 169 -1.61 -41.77 11.38
CA GLY A 169 -3.01 -41.42 11.73
C GLY A 169 -4.06 -42.52 11.53
N GLU A 170 -4.88 -42.78 12.56
CA GLU A 170 -5.96 -43.81 12.52
C GLU A 170 -7.29 -43.35 11.85
N ARG A 171 -7.39 -42.11 11.34
CA ARG A 171 -8.50 -41.64 10.48
C ARG A 171 -8.02 -40.57 9.49
N ILE A 172 -8.46 -40.67 8.24
CA ILE A 172 -8.03 -39.80 7.13
C ILE A 172 -9.19 -38.89 6.74
N ALA A 173 -9.21 -37.64 7.19
CA ALA A 173 -9.96 -36.62 6.47
C ALA A 173 -9.31 -36.47 5.09
N ARG A 174 -10.11 -36.56 4.02
CA ARG A 174 -9.61 -36.34 2.66
C ARG A 174 -10.08 -34.98 2.17
N ILE A 175 -9.19 -34.26 1.52
CA ILE A 175 -9.56 -33.06 0.78
C ILE A 175 -10.32 -33.48 -0.47
N ASP A 176 -11.43 -32.79 -0.75
CA ASP A 176 -12.15 -32.90 -2.01
C ASP A 176 -11.35 -32.19 -3.11
N GLN A 177 -10.35 -32.87 -3.66
CA GLN A 177 -9.41 -32.29 -4.63
C GLN A 177 -10.13 -31.66 -5.85
N PRO A 178 -11.17 -32.27 -6.44
CA PRO A 178 -11.96 -31.63 -7.50
C PRO A 178 -12.54 -30.27 -7.11
N VAL A 179 -13.12 -30.13 -5.91
CA VAL A 179 -13.70 -28.86 -5.44
C VAL A 179 -12.62 -27.80 -5.30
N PHE A 180 -11.49 -28.13 -4.68
CA PHE A 180 -10.38 -27.19 -4.53
C PHE A 180 -9.79 -26.79 -5.89
N LYS A 181 -9.63 -27.73 -6.82
CA LYS A 181 -9.18 -27.39 -8.19
C LYS A 181 -10.19 -26.53 -8.95
N GLN A 182 -11.48 -26.72 -8.73
CA GLN A 182 -12.52 -25.88 -9.35
C GLN A 182 -12.49 -24.45 -8.80
N GLN A 183 -12.26 -24.30 -7.49
CA GLN A 183 -12.28 -23.00 -6.80
C GLN A 183 -10.99 -22.18 -7.01
N TYR A 184 -9.83 -22.85 -7.00
CA TYR A 184 -8.52 -22.20 -7.04
C TYR A 184 -7.79 -22.38 -8.39
N GLY A 185 -8.30 -23.23 -9.28
CA GLY A 185 -7.75 -23.40 -10.62
C GLY A 185 -6.30 -23.88 -10.63
N ASP A 186 -5.50 -23.27 -11.51
CA ASP A 186 -4.07 -23.61 -11.72
C ASP A 186 -3.17 -23.20 -10.55
N MET A 187 -3.70 -22.47 -9.56
CA MET A 187 -2.99 -22.14 -8.35
C MET A 187 -2.54 -23.39 -7.59
N ILE A 188 -3.37 -24.43 -7.57
CA ILE A 188 -3.05 -25.70 -6.90
C ILE A 188 -2.40 -26.63 -7.90
N VAL A 189 -1.09 -26.79 -7.75
CA VAL A 189 -0.28 -27.56 -8.69
C VAL A 189 -0.11 -29.03 -8.30
N GLY A 190 -0.40 -29.40 -7.05
CA GLY A 190 -0.30 -30.79 -6.60
C GLY A 190 -0.91 -31.06 -5.22
N PHE A 191 -1.19 -32.34 -4.96
CA PHE A 191 -1.64 -32.87 -3.67
C PHE A 191 -0.77 -34.06 -3.30
N HIS A 192 -0.11 -34.00 -2.14
CA HIS A 192 0.80 -35.06 -1.70
C HIS A 192 0.56 -35.46 -0.25
N GLU A 193 0.73 -36.76 0.00
CA GLU A 193 0.67 -37.32 1.34
C GLU A 193 2.07 -37.75 1.78
N VAL A 194 2.45 -37.35 2.99
CA VAL A 194 3.75 -37.65 3.58
C VAL A 194 3.63 -38.09 5.03
N ASP A 195 4.61 -38.84 5.50
CA ASP A 195 4.81 -39.04 6.93
C ASP A 195 6.29 -38.82 7.25
N SER A 196 6.58 -37.62 7.79
CA SER A 196 7.95 -37.13 8.03
C SER A 196 8.71 -37.90 9.13
N LEU A 197 8.07 -38.86 9.80
CA LEU A 197 8.64 -39.64 10.90
C LEU A 197 8.66 -41.15 10.63
N VAL A 198 8.01 -41.60 9.55
CA VAL A 198 7.97 -43.02 9.18
C VAL A 198 8.93 -43.27 8.03
N PRO A 199 9.96 -44.11 8.19
CA PRO A 199 10.85 -44.47 7.11
C PRO A 199 10.13 -45.25 6.00
N ASP A 200 10.49 -44.96 4.77
CA ASP A 200 10.10 -45.69 3.58
C ASP A 200 11.20 -46.68 3.19
N SER A 201 10.88 -47.97 3.29
CA SER A 201 11.83 -49.05 3.00
C SER A 201 12.25 -49.11 1.53
N ALA A 202 11.45 -48.55 0.61
CA ALA A 202 11.76 -48.58 -0.82
C ALA A 202 12.75 -47.48 -1.24
N THR A 203 12.67 -46.31 -0.60
CA THR A 203 13.45 -45.13 -1.00
C THR A 203 14.61 -44.83 -0.04
N GLY A 204 14.55 -45.34 1.20
CA GLY A 204 15.50 -45.01 2.26
C GLY A 204 15.31 -43.61 2.85
N GLU A 205 14.28 -42.88 2.42
CA GLU A 205 13.83 -41.60 2.98
C GLU A 205 12.62 -41.80 3.90
N MET A 206 11.94 -40.73 4.31
CA MET A 206 10.64 -40.85 4.99
C MET A 206 9.51 -41.01 3.95
N VAL A 207 8.39 -41.60 4.36
CA VAL A 207 7.25 -41.90 3.47
C VAL A 207 6.78 -40.66 2.71
N GLY A 208 6.78 -40.78 1.38
CA GLY A 208 6.31 -39.74 0.46
C GLY A 208 7.32 -38.61 0.17
N ILE A 209 8.43 -38.52 0.91
CA ILE A 209 9.40 -37.42 0.75
C ILE A 209 10.12 -37.46 -0.59
N ALA A 210 10.53 -38.63 -1.07
CA ALA A 210 11.23 -38.77 -2.35
C ALA A 210 10.37 -38.26 -3.54
N GLU A 211 9.08 -38.58 -3.55
CA GLU A 211 8.15 -38.10 -4.59
C GLU A 211 7.86 -36.60 -4.41
N LEU A 212 7.68 -36.13 -3.18
CA LEU A 212 7.49 -34.70 -2.90
C LEU A 212 8.68 -33.86 -3.38
N LYS A 213 9.93 -34.31 -3.18
CA LYS A 213 11.13 -33.66 -3.71
C LYS A 213 11.10 -33.51 -5.23
N LYS A 214 10.71 -34.57 -5.95
CA LYS A 214 10.59 -34.54 -7.41
C LYS A 214 9.57 -33.50 -7.88
N ILE A 215 8.45 -33.40 -7.19
CA ILE A 215 7.35 -32.50 -7.56
C ILE A 215 7.69 -31.05 -7.19
N ILE A 216 8.36 -30.83 -6.06
CA ILE A 216 8.94 -29.54 -5.72
C ILE A 216 9.91 -29.11 -6.82
N ALA A 217 10.85 -29.98 -7.23
CA ALA A 217 11.81 -29.66 -8.30
C ALA A 217 11.11 -29.36 -9.63
N GLU A 218 10.09 -30.14 -10.00
CA GLU A 218 9.31 -29.93 -11.22
C GLU A 218 8.63 -28.55 -11.22
N HIS A 219 7.91 -28.19 -10.17
CA HIS A 219 7.19 -26.92 -10.14
C HIS A 219 8.10 -25.72 -9.89
N ALA A 220 9.16 -25.89 -9.10
CA ALA A 220 10.17 -24.85 -8.90
C ALA A 220 10.87 -24.51 -10.22
N SER A 221 11.24 -25.52 -11.02
CA SER A 221 11.90 -25.30 -12.33
C SER A 221 11.09 -24.47 -13.33
N LYS A 222 9.76 -24.39 -13.14
CA LYS A 222 8.81 -23.65 -13.99
C LYS A 222 8.60 -22.19 -13.55
N LEU A 223 9.24 -21.75 -12.47
CA LEU A 223 9.14 -20.35 -12.01
C LEU A 223 9.92 -19.42 -12.96
N ASP A 224 9.38 -18.23 -13.23
CA ASP A 224 9.91 -17.29 -14.25
C ASP A 224 11.37 -16.89 -14.05
N GLN A 225 11.88 -16.96 -12.82
CA GLN A 225 13.27 -16.66 -12.50
C GLN A 225 14.25 -17.79 -12.83
N MET A 226 13.78 -19.01 -13.08
CA MET A 226 14.67 -20.17 -13.19
C MET A 226 15.54 -20.11 -14.43
N GLY A 227 16.86 -20.20 -14.22
CA GLY A 227 17.86 -20.08 -15.27
C GLY A 227 18.14 -18.63 -15.69
N MET A 228 17.66 -17.63 -14.93
CA MET A 228 17.98 -16.23 -15.19
C MET A 228 19.50 -16.01 -15.17
N GLY A 229 20.00 -15.15 -16.06
CA GLY A 229 21.39 -14.77 -16.05
C GLY A 229 21.73 -13.96 -14.79
N PHE A 230 22.75 -14.41 -14.08
CA PHE A 230 23.23 -13.77 -12.86
C PHE A 230 24.76 -13.63 -12.95
N ASN A 231 25.25 -12.40 -12.83
CA ASN A 231 26.66 -12.10 -12.98
C ASN A 231 27.46 -12.69 -11.78
N ARG A 232 28.66 -13.22 -12.05
CA ARG A 232 29.56 -13.76 -11.01
C ARG A 232 29.90 -12.74 -9.92
N ASP A 233 30.08 -11.47 -10.26
CA ASP A 233 30.40 -10.42 -9.30
C ASP A 233 29.20 -10.12 -8.38
N TRP A 234 27.98 -10.20 -8.91
CA TRP A 234 26.75 -10.10 -8.12
C TRP A 234 26.63 -11.27 -7.15
N LYS A 235 26.97 -12.48 -7.60
CA LYS A 235 27.01 -13.68 -6.77
C LYS A 235 28.04 -13.56 -5.66
N ALA A 236 29.25 -13.12 -5.98
CA ALA A 236 30.30 -12.91 -4.99
C ALA A 236 29.90 -11.85 -3.96
N ALA A 237 29.30 -10.73 -4.38
CA ALA A 237 28.80 -9.70 -3.46
C ALA A 237 27.70 -10.24 -2.56
N ARG A 238 26.70 -10.94 -3.12
CA ARG A 238 25.62 -11.59 -2.37
C ARG A 238 26.16 -12.56 -1.33
N ASP A 239 27.04 -13.48 -1.74
CA ASP A 239 27.56 -14.53 -0.85
C ASP A 239 28.40 -13.90 0.29
N GLU A 240 29.16 -12.83 0.00
CA GLU A 240 29.87 -12.06 1.02
C GLU A 240 28.93 -11.36 2.00
N LEU A 241 27.83 -10.78 1.51
CA LEU A 241 26.81 -10.14 2.34
C LEU A 241 26.09 -11.16 3.24
N LEU A 242 25.73 -12.33 2.70
CA LEU A 242 25.04 -13.39 3.44
C LEU A 242 25.93 -14.06 4.49
N ALA A 243 27.25 -14.06 4.30
CA ALA A 243 28.20 -14.58 5.27
C ALA A 243 28.38 -13.68 6.51
N ARG A 244 27.83 -12.47 6.49
CA ARG A 244 27.99 -11.51 7.60
C ARG A 244 27.19 -11.96 8.84
N PRO A 245 27.78 -11.88 10.05
CA PRO A 245 27.07 -12.25 11.28
C PRO A 245 25.98 -11.24 11.66
N GLU A 246 26.11 -9.97 11.26
CA GLU A 246 25.17 -8.91 11.64
C GLU A 246 23.80 -9.10 10.97
N PRO A 247 22.68 -8.94 11.70
CA PRO A 247 21.34 -9.08 11.12
C PRO A 247 20.92 -7.88 10.26
N ARG A 248 21.57 -6.73 10.46
CA ARG A 248 21.30 -5.44 9.81
C ARG A 248 22.61 -4.74 9.51
N ILE A 249 22.70 -4.12 8.34
CA ILE A 249 23.79 -3.21 7.95
C ILE A 249 23.21 -1.95 7.30
N SER A 250 24.02 -0.90 7.18
CA SER A 250 23.64 0.27 6.39
C SER A 250 23.71 -0.02 4.89
N PHE A 251 22.93 0.70 4.10
CA PHE A 251 23.01 0.64 2.64
C PHE A 251 24.37 1.10 2.11
N ASP A 252 25.05 2.01 2.80
CA ASP A 252 26.45 2.36 2.50
C ASP A 252 27.40 1.17 2.68
N ALA A 253 27.23 0.40 3.76
CA ALA A 253 28.04 -0.80 3.98
C ALA A 253 27.72 -1.88 2.94
N PHE A 254 26.45 -2.01 2.53
CA PHE A 254 26.04 -2.89 1.44
C PHE A 254 26.67 -2.47 0.11
N SER A 255 26.61 -1.17 -0.20
CA SER A 255 27.18 -0.55 -1.40
C SER A 255 28.70 -0.67 -1.42
N GLY A 256 29.36 -0.55 -0.27
CA GLY A 256 30.80 -0.75 -0.14
C GLY A 256 31.24 -2.17 -0.54
N VAL A 257 30.48 -3.19 -0.13
CA VAL A 257 30.73 -4.58 -0.54
C VAL A 257 30.52 -4.74 -2.05
N CYS A 258 29.44 -4.18 -2.60
CA CYS A 258 29.16 -4.23 -4.04
C CYS A 258 30.26 -3.52 -4.86
N ALA A 259 30.68 -2.32 -4.45
CA ALA A 259 31.72 -1.55 -5.10
C ALA A 259 33.08 -2.27 -5.07
N ALA A 260 33.41 -2.96 -3.96
CA ALA A 260 34.62 -3.79 -3.87
C ALA A 260 34.63 -4.96 -4.86
N ARG A 261 33.44 -5.37 -5.34
CA ARG A 261 33.25 -6.37 -6.40
C ARG A 261 33.06 -5.75 -7.79
N GLY A 262 33.23 -4.43 -7.93
CA GLY A 262 33.16 -3.73 -9.21
C GLY A 262 31.75 -3.37 -9.68
N LEU A 263 30.72 -3.51 -8.84
CA LEU A 263 29.35 -3.14 -9.17
C LEU A 263 29.19 -1.61 -9.13
N SER A 264 28.47 -1.07 -10.11
CA SER A 264 28.07 0.35 -10.10
C SER A 264 26.94 0.59 -9.08
N GLY A 265 26.60 1.86 -8.82
CA GLY A 265 25.46 2.20 -7.95
C GLY A 265 24.14 1.60 -8.45
N ILE A 266 23.92 1.64 -9.77
CA ILE A 266 22.73 1.06 -10.42
C ILE A 266 22.69 -0.47 -10.26
N ASP A 267 23.84 -1.14 -10.39
CA ASP A 267 23.94 -2.58 -10.16
C ASP A 267 23.65 -2.94 -8.70
N THR A 268 24.11 -2.09 -7.77
CA THR A 268 23.91 -2.27 -6.32
C THR A 268 22.43 -2.20 -5.95
N GLU A 269 21.71 -1.18 -6.44
CA GLU A 269 20.27 -1.03 -6.22
C GLU A 269 19.49 -2.20 -6.82
N THR A 270 19.84 -2.62 -8.05
CA THR A 270 19.20 -3.76 -8.72
C THR A 270 19.47 -5.07 -7.98
N LEU A 271 20.68 -5.28 -7.48
CA LEU A 271 21.03 -6.46 -6.68
C LEU A 271 20.25 -6.49 -5.36
N ALA A 272 20.12 -5.35 -4.66
CA ALA A 272 19.36 -5.26 -3.42
C ALA A 272 17.88 -5.65 -3.62
N HIS A 273 17.23 -5.11 -4.66
CA HIS A 273 15.85 -5.47 -5.02
C HIS A 273 15.71 -6.96 -5.34
N LEU A 274 16.63 -7.51 -6.14
CA LEU A 274 16.59 -8.91 -6.52
C LEU A 274 16.83 -9.85 -5.32
N MET A 275 17.77 -9.49 -4.43
CA MET A 275 17.99 -10.22 -3.19
C MET A 275 16.75 -10.17 -2.27
N HIS A 276 16.04 -9.06 -2.25
CA HIS A 276 14.75 -8.95 -1.54
C HIS A 276 13.71 -9.91 -2.12
N ASP A 277 13.50 -9.88 -3.44
CA ASP A 277 12.54 -10.73 -4.15
C ASP A 277 12.82 -12.23 -3.98
N LEU A 278 14.09 -12.63 -4.02
CA LEU A 278 14.52 -14.03 -3.82
C LEU A 278 14.48 -14.47 -2.35
N GLY A 279 14.15 -13.56 -1.43
CA GLY A 279 14.02 -13.83 0.00
C GLY A 279 15.35 -13.98 0.73
N TYR A 280 16.42 -13.36 0.21
CA TYR A 280 17.70 -13.29 0.90
C TYR A 280 17.72 -12.20 1.98
N ILE A 281 17.14 -11.05 1.66
CA ILE A 281 17.19 -9.86 2.52
C ILE A 281 15.85 -9.13 2.56
N VAL A 282 15.75 -8.13 3.43
CA VAL A 282 14.65 -7.16 3.42
C VAL A 282 15.23 -5.76 3.32
N HIS A 283 14.83 -5.01 2.29
CA HIS A 283 15.29 -3.65 2.02
C HIS A 283 14.15 -2.79 1.47
N TYR A 284 14.10 -1.52 1.90
CA TYR A 284 13.03 -0.58 1.58
C TYR A 284 13.57 0.66 0.87
N SER A 285 14.12 0.48 -0.32
CA SER A 285 14.72 1.54 -1.15
C SER A 285 13.86 2.79 -1.33
N ASP A 286 12.55 2.63 -1.48
CA ASP A 286 11.61 3.74 -1.72
C ASP A 286 11.24 4.57 -0.48
N ASP A 287 11.66 4.17 0.73
CA ASP A 287 11.27 4.82 1.99
C ASP A 287 12.41 5.67 2.56
N GLU A 288 12.22 6.98 2.66
CA GLU A 288 13.25 7.93 3.13
C GLU A 288 13.84 7.58 4.51
N LYS A 289 13.06 6.93 5.40
CA LYS A 289 13.47 6.60 6.77
C LYS A 289 13.98 5.16 6.92
N LEU A 290 13.80 4.31 5.92
CA LEU A 290 14.19 2.89 5.96
C LEU A 290 15.18 2.49 4.84
N ARG A 291 15.36 3.33 3.81
CA ARG A 291 16.22 3.02 2.65
C ARG A 291 17.68 2.81 3.00
N ASP A 292 18.13 3.43 4.10
CA ASP A 292 19.52 3.33 4.56
C ASP A 292 19.77 2.00 5.31
N ASP A 293 18.74 1.17 5.51
CA ASP A 293 18.81 -0.05 6.31
C ASP A 293 18.55 -1.32 5.49
N VAL A 294 19.55 -2.19 5.44
CA VAL A 294 19.45 -3.51 4.81
C VAL A 294 19.41 -4.58 5.88
N ILE A 295 18.32 -5.35 5.93
CA ILE A 295 18.15 -6.47 6.85
C ILE A 295 18.63 -7.75 6.17
N LEU A 296 19.78 -8.25 6.62
CA LEU A 296 20.42 -9.46 6.09
C LEU A 296 19.78 -10.74 6.65
N LYS A 297 19.12 -10.66 7.81
CA LYS A 297 18.47 -11.79 8.48
C LYS A 297 17.00 -11.45 8.76
N PRO A 298 16.07 -11.76 7.84
CA PRO A 298 14.68 -11.33 7.99
C PRO A 298 13.97 -11.88 9.25
N GLU A 299 14.40 -13.01 9.81
CA GLU A 299 13.84 -13.57 11.06
C GLU A 299 14.06 -12.64 12.26
N TRP A 300 15.17 -11.92 12.28
CA TRP A 300 15.44 -10.90 13.28
C TRP A 300 14.38 -9.80 13.24
N LEU A 301 13.92 -9.43 12.04
CA LEU A 301 12.87 -8.43 11.87
C LEU A 301 11.50 -8.96 12.29
N THR A 302 11.18 -10.19 11.90
CA THR A 302 9.86 -10.79 12.18
C THR A 302 9.63 -10.95 13.67
N LYS A 303 10.68 -11.32 14.43
CA LYS A 303 10.65 -11.42 15.89
C LYS A 303 10.40 -10.07 16.57
N ALA A 304 11.06 -9.00 16.12
CA ALA A 304 10.85 -7.66 16.67
C ALA A 304 9.38 -7.19 16.55
N ILE A 305 8.73 -7.48 15.41
CA ILE A 305 7.31 -7.18 15.21
C ILE A 305 6.45 -8.12 16.08
N GLY A 306 6.80 -9.41 16.14
CA GLY A 306 6.15 -10.42 16.96
C GLY A 306 6.04 -10.04 18.43
N PHE A 307 7.10 -9.50 19.02
CA PHE A 307 7.09 -9.08 20.43
C PHE A 307 6.06 -8.00 20.72
N VAL A 308 5.80 -7.10 19.78
CA VAL A 308 4.74 -6.08 19.94
C VAL A 308 3.36 -6.72 19.83
N LEU A 309 3.18 -7.63 18.88
CA LEU A 309 1.90 -8.30 18.66
C LEU A 309 1.56 -9.31 19.76
N GLU A 310 2.54 -9.83 20.49
CA GLU A 310 2.34 -10.72 21.63
C GLU A 310 2.31 -10.01 23.00
N ASP A 311 2.54 -8.68 23.04
CA ASP A 311 2.55 -7.93 24.29
C ASP A 311 1.13 -7.73 24.87
N ARG A 312 0.78 -8.59 25.83
CA ARG A 312 -0.52 -8.55 26.54
C ARG A 312 -0.84 -7.21 27.18
N LYS A 313 0.16 -6.51 27.72
CA LYS A 313 -0.07 -5.22 28.38
C LYS A 313 -0.48 -4.14 27.38
N THR A 314 0.00 -4.18 26.13
CA THR A 314 -0.48 -3.29 25.06
C THR A 314 -1.93 -3.61 24.71
N GLN A 315 -2.30 -4.90 24.68
CA GLN A 315 -3.69 -5.33 24.51
C GLN A 315 -4.61 -4.86 25.64
N GLU A 316 -4.16 -4.94 26.89
CA GLU A 316 -4.88 -4.44 28.08
C GLU A 316 -5.04 -2.91 28.10
N LEU A 317 -4.21 -2.20 27.34
CA LEU A 317 -4.28 -0.74 27.14
C LEU A 317 -4.96 -0.37 25.82
N ASP A 318 -5.87 -1.21 25.33
CA ASP A 318 -6.64 -0.99 24.10
C ASP A 318 -5.77 -0.72 22.87
N GLY A 319 -4.61 -1.37 22.81
CA GLY A 319 -3.63 -1.24 21.73
C GLY A 319 -2.68 -0.05 21.90
N ILE A 320 -2.76 0.72 22.98
CA ILE A 320 -1.82 1.81 23.25
C ILE A 320 -0.49 1.25 23.76
N LEU A 321 0.58 1.52 23.02
CA LEU A 321 1.96 1.23 23.37
C LEU A 321 2.71 2.54 23.69
N PRO A 322 2.88 2.89 24.98
CA PRO A 322 3.69 4.03 25.40
C PRO A 322 5.18 3.86 25.07
N ASP A 323 5.88 4.96 24.78
CA ASP A 323 7.32 4.94 24.43
C ASP A 323 8.20 4.42 25.57
N ASN A 324 7.81 4.73 26.82
CA ASN A 324 8.51 4.24 28.01
C ASN A 324 8.36 2.72 28.20
N ARG A 325 7.50 2.05 27.41
CA ARG A 325 7.32 0.61 27.40
C ARG A 325 8.11 -0.12 26.32
N LEU A 326 8.72 0.60 25.39
CA LEU A 326 9.44 0.00 24.26
C LEU A 326 10.64 -0.85 24.72
N PHE A 327 11.29 -0.45 25.81
CA PHE A 327 12.36 -1.25 26.43
C PHE A 327 11.85 -2.61 26.93
N GLN A 328 10.69 -2.66 27.58
CA GLN A 328 10.11 -3.91 28.07
C GLN A 328 9.64 -4.82 26.94
N VAL A 329 9.22 -4.24 25.81
CA VAL A 329 8.76 -5.02 24.64
C VAL A 329 9.94 -5.59 23.84
N TRP A 330 11.00 -4.81 23.65
CA TRP A 330 12.09 -5.20 22.74
C TRP A 330 13.39 -5.64 23.43
N HIS A 331 13.64 -5.25 24.68
CA HIS A 331 14.86 -5.65 25.40
C HIS A 331 14.58 -6.53 26.62
N ASP A 332 13.55 -6.23 27.40
CA ASP A 332 13.21 -6.97 28.63
C ASP A 332 11.98 -7.89 28.45
N HIS A 333 11.82 -8.44 27.24
CA HIS A 333 10.72 -9.35 26.94
C HIS A 333 10.90 -10.72 27.63
N PRO A 334 9.81 -11.48 27.84
CA PRO A 334 9.85 -12.73 28.58
C PRO A 334 10.41 -13.93 27.78
N PHE A 335 10.55 -13.82 26.46
CA PHE A 335 11.03 -14.93 25.63
C PHE A 335 12.51 -15.26 25.92
N GLU A 336 12.76 -16.46 26.46
CA GLU A 336 14.10 -16.99 26.73
C GLU A 336 14.82 -17.32 25.42
N ASN A 337 16.16 -17.14 25.38
CA ASN A 337 17.01 -17.39 24.21
C ASN A 337 16.75 -16.53 22.97
N GLU A 338 15.89 -15.52 23.09
CA GLU A 338 15.58 -14.59 22.03
C GLU A 338 16.42 -13.29 22.11
N GLU A 339 16.67 -12.66 20.97
CA GLU A 339 17.55 -11.49 20.83
C GLU A 339 17.03 -10.28 21.62
N ARG A 340 17.91 -9.58 22.35
CA ARG A 340 17.56 -8.34 23.05
C ARG A 340 17.94 -7.12 22.23
N TYR A 341 16.93 -6.39 21.76
CA TYR A 341 17.15 -5.25 20.87
C TYR A 341 17.54 -3.99 21.65
N LYS A 342 18.59 -3.31 21.16
CA LYS A 342 19.09 -2.05 21.71
C LYS A 342 18.15 -0.87 21.39
N PRO A 343 18.06 0.16 22.27
CA PRO A 343 17.18 1.31 22.05
C PRO A 343 17.40 2.11 20.77
N GLU A 344 18.63 2.10 20.23
CA GLU A 344 18.99 2.72 18.94
C GLU A 344 18.18 2.15 17.76
N LEU A 345 17.62 0.95 17.90
CA LEU A 345 16.83 0.27 16.87
C LEU A 345 15.34 0.60 16.94
N TYR A 346 14.87 1.17 18.05
CA TYR A 346 13.44 1.37 18.30
C TYR A 346 12.80 2.31 17.27
N PRO A 347 13.43 3.45 16.88
CA PRO A 347 12.91 4.29 15.81
C PRO A 347 12.75 3.53 14.50
N PHE A 348 13.72 2.69 14.13
CA PHE A 348 13.66 1.86 12.91
C PHE A 348 12.45 0.93 12.95
N PHE A 349 12.21 0.22 14.06
CA PHE A 349 11.03 -0.66 14.18
C PHE A 349 9.71 0.12 14.13
N LEU A 350 9.62 1.29 14.76
CA LEU A 350 8.42 2.12 14.69
C LEU A 350 8.12 2.59 13.26
N HIS A 351 9.14 3.00 12.51
CA HIS A 351 9.00 3.39 11.10
C HIS A 351 8.56 2.20 10.24
N LEU A 352 9.17 1.04 10.45
CA LEU A 352 8.82 -0.19 9.75
C LEU A 352 7.36 -0.60 10.00
N MET A 353 6.96 -0.65 11.27
CA MET A 353 5.61 -1.06 11.64
C MET A 353 4.56 -0.04 11.17
N LYS A 354 4.93 1.25 11.05
CA LYS A 354 4.10 2.27 10.39
C LYS A 354 3.97 1.98 8.89
N LYS A 355 5.08 1.69 8.19
CA LYS A 355 5.08 1.40 6.75
C LYS A 355 4.12 0.26 6.38
N TYR A 356 3.99 -0.72 7.26
CA TYR A 356 3.12 -1.87 7.09
C TYR A 356 1.71 -1.71 7.70
N ASP A 357 1.32 -0.49 8.04
CA ASP A 357 0.03 -0.19 8.66
C ASP A 357 -0.26 -1.02 9.93
N VAL A 358 0.78 -1.49 10.65
CA VAL A 358 0.61 -2.23 11.92
C VAL A 358 0.25 -1.26 13.05
N MET A 359 0.76 -0.03 12.98
CA MET A 359 0.55 1.00 14.00
C MET A 359 0.64 2.42 13.44
N TYR A 360 0.14 3.38 14.22
CA TYR A 360 0.39 4.82 14.00
C TYR A 360 0.77 5.51 15.32
N ARG A 361 1.35 6.72 15.22
CA ARG A 361 1.71 7.55 16.37
C ARG A 361 0.51 8.36 16.84
N LEU A 362 0.24 8.38 18.14
CA LEU A 362 -0.82 9.21 18.69
C LEU A 362 -0.46 10.71 18.56
N PRO A 363 -1.43 11.58 18.26
CA PRO A 363 -1.22 13.03 18.21
C PRO A 363 -0.88 13.62 19.60
N ASP A 364 -0.35 14.85 19.62
CA ASP A 364 -0.17 15.72 20.79
C ASP A 364 0.81 15.24 21.89
N ASP A 365 2.09 15.01 21.54
CA ASP A 365 3.22 14.73 22.47
C ASP A 365 2.97 13.59 23.49
N ARG A 366 1.94 12.74 23.26
CA ARG A 366 1.57 11.64 24.16
C ARG A 366 2.62 10.52 24.22
N LYS A 367 3.71 10.62 23.46
CA LYS A 367 4.83 9.65 23.39
C LYS A 367 4.34 8.21 23.43
N ALA A 368 3.43 7.88 22.50
CA ALA A 368 2.78 6.59 22.45
C ALA A 368 2.29 6.29 21.03
N SER A 369 2.13 5.00 20.77
CA SER A 369 1.67 4.45 19.49
C SER A 369 0.39 3.66 19.70
N LEU A 370 -0.44 3.55 18.67
CA LEU A 370 -1.55 2.61 18.65
C LEU A 370 -1.23 1.43 17.74
N VAL A 371 -1.20 0.23 18.31
CA VAL A 371 -1.05 -1.05 17.61
C VAL A 371 -2.43 -1.56 17.23
N ALA A 372 -2.77 -1.48 15.94
CA ALA A 372 -4.15 -1.63 15.48
C ALA A 372 -4.72 -3.06 15.63
N GLN A 373 -3.86 -4.08 15.76
CA GLN A 373 -4.29 -5.46 16.02
C GLN A 373 -4.75 -5.69 17.47
N HIS A 374 -4.32 -4.82 18.39
CA HIS A 374 -4.60 -4.91 19.83
C HIS A 374 -5.81 -4.08 20.27
N VAL A 375 -6.54 -3.48 19.33
CA VAL A 375 -7.76 -2.74 19.64
C VAL A 375 -8.81 -3.65 20.29
N PRO A 376 -9.74 -3.09 21.09
CA PRO A 376 -10.74 -3.86 21.81
C PRO A 376 -11.55 -4.81 20.91
N GLN A 377 -11.90 -5.99 21.42
CA GLN A 377 -12.77 -6.91 20.67
C GLN A 377 -14.23 -6.45 20.66
N VAL A 378 -14.66 -5.81 21.75
CA VAL A 378 -16.03 -5.39 21.98
C VAL A 378 -16.25 -4.01 21.37
N ARG A 379 -17.35 -3.86 20.62
CA ARG A 379 -17.77 -2.55 20.08
C ARG A 379 -18.08 -1.60 21.26
N PRO A 380 -17.46 -0.41 21.33
CA PRO A 380 -17.82 0.59 22.33
C PRO A 380 -19.20 1.20 22.04
N GLU A 381 -19.72 1.98 22.98
CA GLU A 381 -20.90 2.80 22.73
C GLU A 381 -20.60 3.84 21.64
N LEU A 382 -21.44 3.90 20.60
CA LEU A 382 -21.23 4.76 19.44
C LEU A 382 -22.20 5.95 19.47
N PRO A 383 -21.82 7.13 18.94
CA PRO A 383 -22.72 8.28 18.82
C PRO A 383 -24.00 7.99 18.03
N TRP A 384 -23.92 7.12 17.02
CA TRP A 384 -25.08 6.61 16.28
C TRP A 384 -24.75 5.27 15.64
N ILE A 385 -25.79 4.53 15.26
CA ILE A 385 -25.71 3.29 14.49
C ILE A 385 -26.58 3.35 13.21
N PRO A 386 -26.26 2.57 12.16
CA PRO A 386 -26.98 2.62 10.88
C PRO A 386 -28.48 2.36 10.97
N GLU A 387 -28.94 1.66 11.99
CA GLU A 387 -30.34 1.29 12.22
C GLU A 387 -31.18 2.47 12.78
N GLN A 388 -30.55 3.51 13.31
CA GLN A 388 -31.22 4.71 13.83
C GLN A 388 -31.49 5.72 12.72
N GLU A 389 -32.61 6.43 12.72
CA GLU A 389 -32.81 7.52 11.76
C GLU A 389 -31.82 8.68 11.99
N PRO A 390 -31.24 9.26 10.92
CA PRO A 390 -30.41 10.45 11.07
C PRO A 390 -31.26 11.66 11.51
N PRO A 391 -30.66 12.66 12.19
CA PRO A 391 -31.33 13.92 12.51
C PRO A 391 -31.92 14.59 11.26
N LYS A 392 -33.03 15.33 11.40
CA LYS A 392 -33.76 15.94 10.26
C LYS A 392 -32.92 16.86 9.36
N ASN A 393 -31.83 17.43 9.88
CA ASN A 393 -30.92 18.33 9.16
C ASN A 393 -29.67 17.60 8.62
N GLN A 394 -29.60 16.28 8.74
CA GLN A 394 -28.51 15.45 8.28
C GLN A 394 -29.02 14.39 7.33
N ARG A 395 -28.12 13.93 6.46
CA ARG A 395 -28.31 12.81 5.55
C ARG A 395 -27.34 11.71 5.94
N ARG A 396 -27.72 10.47 5.64
CA ARG A 396 -26.84 9.32 5.77
C ARG A 396 -26.71 8.63 4.42
N ILE A 397 -25.47 8.30 4.06
CA ILE A 397 -25.13 7.52 2.88
C ILE A 397 -24.50 6.22 3.36
N GLY A 398 -24.85 5.10 2.73
CA GLY A 398 -24.33 3.78 3.05
C GLY A 398 -23.68 3.13 1.83
N LEU A 399 -22.58 2.43 2.05
CA LEU A 399 -21.82 1.68 1.08
C LEU A 399 -21.49 0.31 1.66
N VAL A 400 -21.57 -0.73 0.83
CA VAL A 400 -21.15 -2.08 1.18
C VAL A 400 -20.12 -2.54 0.16
N CYS A 401 -18.90 -2.76 0.62
CA CYS A 401 -17.88 -3.48 -0.15
C CYS A 401 -18.04 -4.98 0.13
N SER A 402 -18.51 -5.73 -0.85
CA SER A 402 -18.60 -7.20 -0.77
C SER A 402 -17.41 -7.81 -1.48
N MET A 403 -16.65 -8.63 -0.77
CA MET A 403 -15.44 -9.29 -1.25
C MET A 403 -15.71 -10.79 -1.36
N GLU A 404 -15.13 -11.45 -2.37
CA GLU A 404 -15.26 -12.91 -2.49
C GLU A 404 -14.58 -13.64 -1.33
N GLU A 405 -13.41 -13.18 -0.89
CA GLU A 405 -12.71 -13.66 0.30
C GLU A 405 -12.59 -12.60 1.39
N ASP A 406 -12.33 -13.05 2.61
CA ASP A 406 -12.05 -12.22 3.77
C ASP A 406 -10.57 -11.78 3.81
N PRO A 407 -10.24 -10.50 3.55
CA PRO A 407 -8.88 -9.98 3.72
C PRO A 407 -8.46 -9.90 5.21
N PRO A 408 -7.45 -10.67 5.65
CA PRO A 408 -7.00 -10.64 7.03
C PRO A 408 -6.25 -9.34 7.31
N GLY A 409 -6.64 -8.63 8.37
CA GLY A 409 -6.04 -7.34 8.73
C GLY A 409 -6.77 -6.11 8.18
N LEU A 410 -7.87 -6.28 7.43
CA LEU A 410 -8.65 -5.16 6.86
C LEU A 410 -9.04 -4.09 7.87
N VAL A 411 -9.62 -4.48 9.01
CA VAL A 411 -10.04 -3.51 10.03
C VAL A 411 -8.83 -2.80 10.67
N PRO A 412 -7.80 -3.50 11.19
CA PRO A 412 -6.59 -2.87 11.69
C PRO A 412 -5.96 -1.87 10.71
N TRP A 413 -5.80 -2.25 9.43
CA TRP A 413 -5.19 -1.36 8.44
C TRP A 413 -6.08 -0.17 8.11
N MET A 414 -7.40 -0.35 8.02
CA MET A 414 -8.33 0.78 7.90
C MET A 414 -8.24 1.74 9.09
N ILE A 415 -8.06 1.23 10.33
CA ILE A 415 -7.85 2.06 11.53
C ILE A 415 -6.58 2.91 11.37
N VAL A 416 -5.48 2.32 10.91
CA VAL A 416 -4.22 3.05 10.70
C VAL A 416 -4.38 4.10 9.59
N ARG A 417 -4.98 3.74 8.46
CA ARG A 417 -5.14 4.64 7.31
C ARG A 417 -6.14 5.78 7.53
N THR A 418 -7.01 5.66 8.54
CA THR A 418 -8.04 6.67 8.84
C THR A 418 -7.84 7.36 10.20
N HIS A 419 -6.65 7.20 10.80
CA HIS A 419 -6.38 7.68 12.16
C HIS A 419 -6.52 9.20 12.35
N ASP A 420 -6.37 10.00 11.28
CA ASP A 420 -6.60 11.45 11.28
C ASP A 420 -8.04 11.83 11.68
N TYR A 421 -8.98 10.90 11.52
CA TYR A 421 -10.40 11.08 11.85
C TYR A 421 -10.81 10.33 13.12
N ALA A 422 -9.86 9.72 13.83
CA ALA A 422 -10.16 8.90 15.00
C ALA A 422 -10.81 9.74 16.11
N VAL A 423 -11.90 9.22 16.68
CA VAL A 423 -12.61 9.85 17.80
C VAL A 423 -12.17 9.23 19.12
N GLU A 424 -11.90 10.06 20.11
CA GLU A 424 -11.64 9.66 21.49
C GLU A 424 -12.79 10.13 22.38
N GLN A 425 -13.37 9.21 23.16
CA GLN A 425 -14.46 9.45 24.09
C GLN A 425 -14.20 8.66 25.37
N ASN A 426 -14.28 9.32 26.53
CA ASN A 426 -14.00 8.72 27.84
C ASN A 426 -12.62 8.01 27.93
N ASN A 427 -11.58 8.61 27.33
CA ASN A 427 -10.23 8.04 27.20
C ASN A 427 -10.13 6.76 26.34
N HIS A 428 -11.20 6.38 25.64
CA HIS A 428 -11.18 5.27 24.68
C HIS A 428 -11.36 5.81 23.27
N ARG A 429 -10.56 5.29 22.34
CA ARG A 429 -10.79 5.55 20.92
C ARG A 429 -11.91 4.65 20.43
N LEU A 430 -12.76 5.19 19.57
CA LEU A 430 -13.95 4.47 19.08
C LEU A 430 -13.61 3.49 17.95
N HIS A 431 -12.74 2.51 18.23
CA HIS A 431 -12.42 1.41 17.35
C HIS A 431 -12.52 0.07 18.07
N TRP A 432 -12.73 -0.99 17.31
CA TRP A 432 -12.77 -2.36 17.80
C TRP A 432 -12.36 -3.32 16.68
N GLN A 433 -12.14 -4.59 16.98
CA GLN A 433 -11.66 -5.58 15.99
C GLN A 433 -12.54 -5.74 14.75
N LYS A 434 -13.80 -5.32 14.80
CA LYS A 434 -14.74 -5.40 13.68
C LYS A 434 -15.09 -4.05 13.06
N GLY A 435 -14.61 -2.92 13.58
CA GLY A 435 -14.98 -1.62 13.01
C GLY A 435 -14.39 -0.41 13.71
N MET A 436 -14.81 0.76 13.25
CA MET A 436 -14.36 2.05 13.78
C MET A 436 -15.42 3.13 13.57
N PHE A 437 -15.34 4.15 14.40
CA PHE A 437 -16.12 5.37 14.28
C PHE A 437 -15.17 6.57 14.15
N LEU A 438 -15.46 7.40 13.16
CA LEU A 438 -14.59 8.49 12.71
C LEU A 438 -15.37 9.80 12.64
N ARG A 439 -14.67 10.93 12.82
CA ARG A 439 -15.24 12.28 12.68
C ARG A 439 -14.31 13.17 11.89
N HIS A 440 -14.83 13.72 10.80
CA HIS A 440 -14.21 14.84 10.11
C HIS A 440 -14.67 16.15 10.75
N ALA A 441 -13.75 17.07 11.06
CA ALA A 441 -14.08 18.32 11.74
C ALA A 441 -15.19 19.14 11.05
N GLN A 442 -15.22 19.11 9.71
CA GLN A 442 -16.16 19.89 8.89
C GLN A 442 -17.16 19.06 8.06
N HIS A 443 -16.92 17.75 7.89
CA HIS A 443 -17.61 16.96 6.83
C HIS A 443 -18.38 15.76 7.38
N GLY A 444 -18.69 15.78 8.69
CA GLY A 444 -19.56 14.81 9.34
C GLY A 444 -18.80 13.65 9.98
N GLU A 445 -19.51 12.55 10.17
CA GLU A 445 -19.07 11.37 10.91
C GLU A 445 -19.20 10.12 10.04
N ALA A 446 -18.41 9.10 10.34
CA ALA A 446 -18.47 7.82 9.66
C ALA A 446 -18.45 6.65 10.65
N MET A 447 -19.19 5.59 10.34
CA MET A 447 -19.17 4.32 11.03
C MET A 447 -18.84 3.23 10.00
N LEU A 448 -17.76 2.50 10.25
CA LEU A 448 -17.28 1.44 9.38
C LEU A 448 -17.28 0.13 10.15
N GLU A 449 -17.76 -0.94 9.52
CA GLU A 449 -17.86 -2.23 10.17
C GLU A 449 -17.76 -3.40 9.19
N LYS A 450 -16.97 -4.40 9.58
CA LYS A 450 -16.81 -5.66 8.88
C LYS A 450 -17.81 -6.71 9.37
N ARG A 451 -18.51 -7.35 8.45
CA ARG A 451 -19.50 -8.41 8.67
C ARG A 451 -19.23 -9.57 7.70
N GLY A 452 -18.48 -10.57 8.15
CA GLY A 452 -17.99 -11.64 7.26
C GLY A 452 -17.06 -11.05 6.19
N ASN A 453 -17.38 -11.31 4.92
CA ASN A 453 -16.66 -10.79 3.75
C ASN A 453 -17.24 -9.45 3.24
N GLU A 454 -18.15 -8.83 4.00
CA GLU A 454 -18.66 -7.49 3.71
C GLU A 454 -18.01 -6.46 4.61
N PHE A 455 -17.66 -5.31 4.03
CA PHE A 455 -17.21 -4.14 4.77
C PHE A 455 -18.19 -3.00 4.52
N HIS A 456 -18.92 -2.64 5.57
CA HIS A 456 -19.95 -1.62 5.55
C HIS A 456 -19.35 -0.28 5.93
N VAL A 457 -19.71 0.75 5.18
CA VAL A 457 -19.31 2.13 5.42
C VAL A 457 -20.56 2.97 5.43
N TYR A 458 -20.79 3.70 6.52
CA TYR A 458 -21.88 4.65 6.64
C TYR A 458 -21.30 6.01 6.98
N THR A 459 -21.78 7.06 6.32
CA THR A 459 -21.38 8.43 6.60
C THR A 459 -22.61 9.28 6.86
N GLN A 460 -22.55 10.10 7.90
CA GLN A 460 -23.65 10.95 8.33
C GLN A 460 -23.18 12.39 8.49
N GLY A 461 -23.95 13.32 7.94
CA GLY A 461 -23.68 14.75 8.06
C GLY A 461 -24.66 15.54 7.20
N GLN A 462 -24.52 16.86 7.17
CA GLN A 462 -25.32 17.68 6.25
C GLN A 462 -24.95 17.36 4.79
N TRP A 463 -23.67 17.11 4.55
CA TRP A 463 -23.05 16.79 3.26
C TRP A 463 -22.05 15.64 3.39
N PRO A 464 -22.55 14.40 3.56
CA PRO A 464 -21.74 13.23 3.87
C PRO A 464 -20.92 12.69 2.69
N GLU A 465 -21.18 13.16 1.47
CA GLU A 465 -20.56 12.67 0.23
C GLU A 465 -19.02 12.75 0.26
N TYR A 466 -18.48 13.84 0.83
CA TYR A 466 -17.02 14.02 0.92
C TYR A 466 -16.35 12.94 1.76
N LEU A 467 -16.87 12.74 2.97
CA LEU A 467 -16.33 11.72 3.87
C LEU A 467 -16.54 10.32 3.30
N MET A 468 -17.67 10.07 2.62
CA MET A 468 -17.92 8.78 1.95
C MET A 468 -16.85 8.51 0.88
N ASN A 469 -16.55 9.51 0.04
CA ASN A 469 -15.51 9.41 -0.96
C ASN A 469 -14.15 9.12 -0.32
N ILE A 470 -13.77 9.80 0.77
CA ILE A 470 -12.51 9.49 1.48
C ILE A 470 -12.50 8.02 1.90
N MET A 471 -13.55 7.54 2.54
CA MET A 471 -13.62 6.18 3.08
C MET A 471 -13.58 5.12 1.97
N GLN A 472 -14.40 5.28 0.92
CA GLN A 472 -14.43 4.36 -0.22
C GLN A 472 -13.06 4.26 -0.88
N ASN A 473 -12.42 5.39 -1.16
CA ASN A 473 -11.15 5.41 -1.86
C ASN A 473 -9.98 4.92 -1.00
N THR A 474 -10.01 5.20 0.30
CA THR A 474 -9.04 4.64 1.25
C THR A 474 -9.13 3.11 1.28
N LEU A 475 -10.36 2.59 1.29
CA LEU A 475 -10.62 1.16 1.26
C LEU A 475 -10.20 0.52 -0.08
N GLU A 476 -10.55 1.14 -1.20
CA GLU A 476 -10.18 0.67 -2.55
C GLU A 476 -8.66 0.62 -2.72
N LYS A 477 -7.95 1.70 -2.33
CA LYS A 477 -6.48 1.73 -2.35
C LYS A 477 -5.88 0.65 -1.44
N LEU A 478 -6.40 0.51 -0.22
CA LEU A 478 -5.94 -0.51 0.72
C LEU A 478 -6.09 -1.91 0.14
N ILE A 479 -7.23 -2.19 -0.50
CA ILE A 479 -7.46 -3.48 -1.16
C ILE A 479 -6.46 -3.69 -2.29
N ALA A 480 -6.27 -2.69 -3.16
CA ALA A 480 -5.38 -2.79 -4.32
C ALA A 480 -3.90 -3.01 -3.94
N GLU A 481 -3.41 -2.32 -2.90
CA GLU A 481 -2.00 -2.40 -2.47
C GLU A 481 -1.71 -3.64 -1.63
N SER A 482 -2.63 -4.00 -0.74
CA SER A 482 -2.38 -5.04 0.25
C SER A 482 -2.83 -6.42 -0.22
N TRP A 483 -3.93 -6.50 -0.97
CA TRP A 483 -4.46 -7.76 -1.51
C TRP A 483 -4.71 -7.67 -3.03
N PRO A 484 -3.64 -7.59 -3.84
CA PRO A 484 -3.76 -7.48 -5.29
C PRO A 484 -4.50 -8.66 -5.94
N GLY A 485 -4.60 -9.82 -5.27
CA GLY A 485 -5.40 -10.96 -5.73
C GLY A 485 -6.91 -10.82 -5.54
N LEU A 486 -7.38 -9.76 -4.86
CA LEU A 486 -8.79 -9.36 -4.87
C LEU A 486 -9.17 -8.53 -6.10
N LYS A 487 -8.21 -8.15 -6.94
CA LYS A 487 -8.51 -7.36 -8.14
C LYS A 487 -9.65 -8.02 -8.94
N ASP A 488 -10.69 -7.23 -9.25
CA ASP A 488 -11.92 -7.64 -9.94
C ASP A 488 -12.83 -8.63 -9.17
N ARG A 489 -12.50 -8.96 -7.91
CA ARG A 489 -13.18 -9.95 -7.05
C ARG A 489 -13.79 -9.33 -5.79
N TYR A 490 -14.07 -8.04 -5.85
CA TYR A 490 -14.87 -7.31 -4.88
C TYR A 490 -15.79 -6.32 -5.61
N ARG A 491 -16.88 -5.91 -4.95
CA ARG A 491 -17.89 -5.01 -5.53
C ARG A 491 -18.37 -4.02 -4.51
N PHE A 492 -18.49 -2.77 -4.95
CA PHE A 492 -19.14 -1.71 -4.20
C PHE A 492 -20.64 -1.66 -4.50
N MET A 493 -21.44 -1.67 -3.44
CA MET A 493 -22.90 -1.71 -3.52
C MET A 493 -23.56 -0.67 -2.61
N VAL A 494 -24.68 -0.13 -3.06
CA VAL A 494 -25.53 0.77 -2.27
C VAL A 494 -26.62 -0.06 -1.58
N PRO A 495 -26.82 0.07 -0.26
CA PRO A 495 -27.92 -0.56 0.43
C PRO A 495 -29.25 0.08 0.02
N CYS A 496 -30.29 -0.74 -0.11
CA CYS A 496 -31.64 -0.25 -0.35
C CYS A 496 -32.08 0.68 0.80
N PRO A 497 -32.60 1.89 0.51
CA PRO A 497 -32.94 2.87 1.55
C PRO A 497 -34.23 2.56 2.31
N GLU A 498 -34.96 1.53 1.88
CA GLU A 498 -36.28 1.20 2.41
C GLU A 498 -36.23 0.47 3.75
N VAL A 499 -37.21 0.77 4.60
CA VAL A 499 -37.49 0.04 5.84
C VAL A 499 -38.81 -0.72 5.65
N ILE A 500 -38.81 -2.00 6.00
CA ILE A 500 -39.96 -2.92 5.92
C ILE A 500 -40.15 -3.54 7.30
N ASP A 501 -41.34 -3.42 7.88
CA ASP A 501 -41.66 -3.97 9.22
C ASP A 501 -40.62 -3.58 10.29
N ASP A 502 -40.26 -2.29 10.33
CA ASP A 502 -39.23 -1.72 11.21
C ASP A 502 -37.83 -2.35 11.06
N GLN A 503 -37.56 -3.02 9.94
CA GLN A 503 -36.26 -3.60 9.59
C GLN A 503 -35.72 -3.01 8.28
N PRO A 504 -34.42 -2.65 8.21
CA PRO A 504 -33.81 -2.22 6.95
C PRO A 504 -33.92 -3.31 5.89
N CYS A 505 -34.32 -2.91 4.68
CA CYS A 505 -34.35 -3.80 3.53
C CYS A 505 -32.95 -4.38 3.27
N LYS A 506 -32.89 -5.70 3.03
CA LYS A 506 -31.62 -6.40 2.73
C LYS A 506 -31.12 -6.17 1.30
N GLY A 507 -31.93 -5.53 0.46
CA GLY A 507 -31.60 -5.29 -0.95
C GLY A 507 -30.35 -4.44 -1.10
N ARG A 508 -29.60 -4.71 -2.16
CA ARG A 508 -28.36 -4.02 -2.51
C ARG A 508 -28.35 -3.74 -4.02
N PHE A 509 -27.66 -2.68 -4.42
CA PHE A 509 -27.48 -2.31 -5.81
C PHE A 509 -26.00 -2.17 -6.14
N ASN A 510 -25.49 -2.91 -7.13
CA ASN A 510 -24.11 -2.77 -7.58
C ASN A 510 -23.92 -1.40 -8.26
N ILE A 511 -22.97 -0.59 -7.76
CA ILE A 511 -22.70 0.76 -8.27
C ILE A 511 -22.31 0.74 -9.74
N HIS A 512 -21.50 -0.23 -10.18
CA HIS A 512 -21.10 -0.34 -11.58
C HIS A 512 -22.30 -0.64 -12.48
N ALA A 513 -23.20 -1.53 -12.04
CA ALA A 513 -24.43 -1.84 -12.77
C ALA A 513 -25.38 -0.63 -12.83
N LEU A 514 -25.53 0.11 -11.72
CA LEU A 514 -26.32 1.35 -11.70
C LEU A 514 -25.78 2.39 -12.69
N ARG A 515 -24.45 2.57 -12.76
CA ARG A 515 -23.80 3.46 -13.73
C ARG A 515 -24.06 3.01 -15.16
N GLN A 516 -23.98 1.71 -15.43
CA GLN A 516 -24.28 1.13 -16.74
C GLN A 516 -25.73 1.39 -17.13
N PHE A 517 -26.70 1.10 -16.25
CA PHE A 517 -28.12 1.36 -16.50
C PHE A 517 -28.39 2.84 -16.79
N LEU A 518 -27.78 3.75 -16.03
CA LEU A 518 -27.90 5.20 -16.27
C LEU A 518 -27.35 5.60 -17.66
N ALA A 519 -26.23 5.02 -18.07
CA ALA A 519 -25.63 5.26 -19.39
C ALA A 519 -26.48 4.67 -20.54
N GLU A 520 -27.21 3.59 -20.29
CA GLU A 520 -28.17 2.98 -21.22
C GLU A 520 -29.51 3.75 -21.29
N GLY A 521 -29.71 4.74 -20.41
CA GLY A 521 -30.89 5.61 -20.39
C GLY A 521 -31.94 5.25 -19.36
N ASP A 522 -31.70 4.25 -18.51
CA ASP A 522 -32.58 3.93 -17.40
C ASP A 522 -32.49 4.99 -16.30
N SER A 523 -33.63 5.38 -15.75
CA SER A 523 -33.72 6.33 -14.63
C SER A 523 -34.13 5.68 -13.31
N SER A 524 -34.59 4.43 -13.34
CA SER A 524 -35.07 3.72 -12.16
C SER A 524 -34.68 2.25 -12.16
N VAL A 525 -34.38 1.71 -10.98
CA VAL A 525 -34.11 0.29 -10.75
C VAL A 525 -35.08 -0.27 -9.71
N ARG A 526 -35.44 -1.55 -9.82
CA ARG A 526 -36.31 -2.22 -8.86
C ARG A 526 -35.49 -3.04 -7.88
N CYS A 527 -35.72 -2.86 -6.58
CA CYS A 527 -35.12 -3.68 -5.53
C CYS A 527 -35.65 -5.12 -5.63
N GLN A 528 -34.75 -6.11 -5.60
CA GLN A 528 -35.14 -7.53 -5.68
C GLN A 528 -35.73 -8.06 -4.36
N GLU A 529 -35.40 -7.44 -3.22
CA GLU A 529 -35.89 -7.84 -1.90
C GLU A 529 -37.26 -7.21 -1.59
N CYS A 530 -37.35 -5.87 -1.65
CA CYS A 530 -38.59 -5.16 -1.28
C CYS A 530 -39.53 -4.85 -2.46
N SER A 531 -39.12 -5.17 -3.69
CA SER A 531 -39.88 -4.86 -4.92
C SER A 531 -40.15 -3.38 -5.21
N LYS A 532 -39.72 -2.43 -4.37
CA LYS A 532 -39.88 -0.98 -4.62
C LYS A 532 -38.94 -0.51 -5.73
N ARG A 533 -39.35 0.54 -6.45
CA ARG A 533 -38.54 1.21 -7.47
C ARG A 533 -37.80 2.39 -6.85
N HIS A 534 -36.54 2.54 -7.20
CA HIS A 534 -35.66 3.61 -6.74
C HIS A 534 -35.12 4.38 -7.94
N SER A 535 -34.94 5.69 -7.77
CA SER A 535 -34.20 6.51 -8.73
C SER A 535 -32.73 6.08 -8.75
N ILE A 536 -32.18 5.82 -9.94
CA ILE A 536 -30.77 5.44 -10.09
C ILE A 536 -29.87 6.60 -9.66
N ALA A 537 -30.24 7.83 -10.00
CA ALA A 537 -29.50 9.03 -9.62
C ALA A 537 -29.49 9.25 -8.10
N GLU A 538 -30.60 8.97 -7.40
CA GLU A 538 -30.64 9.08 -5.94
C GLU A 538 -29.79 8.02 -5.24
N LEU A 539 -29.76 6.79 -5.77
CA LEU A 539 -28.91 5.72 -5.24
C LEU A 539 -27.42 6.00 -5.46
N LEU A 540 -27.07 6.61 -6.60
CA LEU A 540 -25.69 6.99 -6.91
C LEU A 540 -25.28 8.30 -6.22
N LEU A 541 -26.20 9.03 -5.58
CA LEU A 541 -25.90 10.29 -4.91
C LEU A 541 -24.82 10.08 -3.82
N GLY A 542 -23.66 10.73 -4.02
CA GLY A 542 -22.48 10.57 -3.15
C GLY A 542 -21.50 9.48 -3.55
N PHE A 543 -21.80 8.71 -4.60
CA PHE A 543 -20.92 7.72 -5.24
C PHE A 543 -20.62 8.05 -6.72
N GLU A 544 -21.20 9.13 -7.22
CA GLU A 544 -20.97 9.61 -8.57
C GLU A 544 -19.52 10.08 -8.71
N GLU A 545 -18.80 9.50 -9.66
CA GLU A 545 -17.73 10.21 -10.36
C GLU A 545 -18.39 11.32 -11.18
N ARG A 546 -18.78 12.39 -10.48
CA ARG A 546 -19.30 13.56 -11.16
C ARG A 546 -18.17 14.09 -12.02
N SER A 547 -18.48 14.39 -13.27
CA SER A 547 -17.57 15.20 -14.05
C SER A 547 -17.22 16.44 -13.24
N VAL A 548 -15.94 16.76 -13.22
CA VAL A 548 -15.40 17.90 -12.47
C VAL A 548 -16.16 19.19 -12.88
N ASP A 549 -16.66 19.26 -14.12
CA ASP A 549 -17.57 20.30 -14.65
C ASP A 549 -18.87 20.45 -13.86
N THR A 550 -19.55 19.33 -13.56
CA THR A 550 -20.84 19.33 -12.87
C THR A 550 -20.67 19.86 -11.45
N GLN A 551 -19.59 19.45 -10.77
CA GLN A 551 -19.27 19.93 -9.43
C GLN A 551 -18.98 21.44 -9.43
N LEU A 552 -18.22 21.95 -10.42
CA LEU A 552 -17.94 23.38 -10.55
C LEU A 552 -19.19 24.23 -10.78
N ARG A 553 -20.12 23.77 -11.62
CA ARG A 553 -21.38 24.49 -11.87
C ARG A 553 -22.18 24.63 -10.57
N GLU A 554 -22.33 23.55 -9.82
CA GLU A 554 -23.04 23.57 -8.54
C GLU A 554 -22.37 24.49 -7.50
N ILE A 555 -21.03 24.51 -7.43
CA ILE A 555 -20.29 25.43 -6.56
C ILE A 555 -20.60 26.88 -6.94
N ASN A 556 -20.62 27.20 -8.23
CA ASN A 556 -20.92 28.54 -8.72
C ASN A 556 -22.38 28.96 -8.50
N GLU A 557 -23.31 28.01 -8.43
CA GLU A 557 -24.73 28.23 -8.14
C GLU A 557 -25.04 28.49 -6.64
N LYS A 558 -24.01 28.48 -5.77
CA LYS A 558 -24.09 28.82 -4.32
C LYS A 558 -25.15 28.02 -3.54
N LEU A 559 -25.20 26.72 -3.75
CA LEU A 559 -26.03 25.81 -2.96
C LEU A 559 -25.44 25.57 -1.56
N ASP A 560 -26.28 25.15 -0.61
CA ASP A 560 -25.85 24.77 0.75
C ASP A 560 -24.72 23.71 0.72
N GLY A 561 -23.80 23.76 1.69
CA GLY A 561 -22.69 22.79 1.81
C GLY A 561 -21.43 23.06 1.00
N MET A 562 -21.16 24.33 0.70
CA MET A 562 -20.05 24.74 -0.18
C MET A 562 -18.71 24.12 0.20
N ASP A 563 -18.34 24.08 1.49
CA ASP A 563 -17.03 23.56 1.92
C ASP A 563 -16.83 22.09 1.52
N SER A 564 -17.82 21.21 1.78
CA SER A 564 -17.76 19.79 1.39
C SER A 564 -17.71 19.60 -0.13
N ARG A 565 -18.40 20.45 -0.89
CA ARG A 565 -18.40 20.39 -2.37
C ARG A 565 -17.07 20.84 -2.94
N ILE A 566 -16.49 21.93 -2.41
CA ILE A 566 -15.18 22.43 -2.83
C ILE A 566 -14.09 21.41 -2.47
N ALA A 567 -14.16 20.79 -1.28
CA ALA A 567 -13.23 19.74 -0.89
C ALA A 567 -13.33 18.50 -1.81
N ASN A 568 -14.55 18.05 -2.12
CA ASN A 568 -14.78 16.97 -3.10
C ASN A 568 -14.21 17.30 -4.48
N TYR A 569 -14.51 18.50 -4.98
CA TYR A 569 -13.99 19.01 -6.25
C TYR A 569 -12.46 19.01 -6.28
N PHE A 570 -11.83 19.52 -5.23
CA PHE A 570 -10.38 19.54 -5.13
C PHE A 570 -9.81 18.12 -5.15
N MET A 571 -10.36 17.21 -4.34
CA MET A 571 -9.91 15.81 -4.30
C MET A 571 -10.03 15.12 -5.66
N ALA A 572 -11.20 15.22 -6.30
CA ALA A 572 -11.46 14.62 -7.61
C ALA A 572 -10.52 15.17 -8.69
N THR A 573 -10.27 16.48 -8.67
CA THR A 573 -9.38 17.14 -9.64
C THR A 573 -7.92 16.72 -9.43
N MET A 574 -7.45 16.66 -8.19
CA MET A 574 -6.06 16.28 -7.88
C MET A 574 -5.77 14.82 -8.21
N ARG A 575 -6.78 13.94 -8.13
CA ARG A 575 -6.75 12.55 -8.59
C ARG A 575 -6.65 12.41 -10.09
N ALA A 576 -7.49 13.14 -10.81
CA ALA A 576 -7.54 13.10 -12.26
C ALA A 576 -6.21 13.49 -12.94
N ILE A 577 -5.30 14.13 -12.19
CA ILE A 577 -3.95 14.51 -12.64
C ILE A 577 -2.84 13.78 -11.88
N ALA A 578 -3.14 12.79 -11.04
CA ALA A 578 -2.16 12.19 -10.14
C ALA A 578 -1.04 11.44 -10.88
N ASP A 579 -1.38 10.68 -11.92
CA ASP A 579 -0.42 9.87 -12.68
C ASP A 579 0.51 10.74 -13.53
N GLU A 580 -0.04 11.71 -14.27
CA GLU A 580 0.73 12.67 -15.07
C GLU A 580 1.61 13.56 -14.20
N ALA A 581 1.22 13.77 -12.94
CA ALA A 581 1.91 14.64 -12.00
C ALA A 581 2.82 13.92 -11.00
N LYS A 582 3.02 12.61 -11.12
CA LYS A 582 3.76 11.81 -10.12
C LYS A 582 5.18 12.35 -9.84
N SER A 583 5.75 13.04 -10.83
CA SER A 583 7.14 13.52 -10.84
C SER A 583 7.36 14.94 -10.30
N GLY A 584 6.33 15.68 -9.90
CA GLY A 584 6.52 17.07 -9.44
C GLY A 584 5.24 17.77 -8.95
N PRO A 585 5.37 18.98 -8.38
CA PRO A 585 4.23 19.75 -7.87
C PRO A 585 3.23 20.14 -8.98
N ARG A 586 1.96 20.32 -8.61
CA ARG A 586 0.86 20.57 -9.56
C ARG A 586 0.36 22.01 -9.56
N LEU A 587 0.37 22.65 -8.40
CA LEU A 587 -0.22 23.97 -8.23
C LEU A 587 0.85 25.07 -8.27
N PHE A 588 0.66 26.04 -9.18
CA PHE A 588 1.53 27.20 -9.30
C PHE A 588 0.76 28.43 -9.81
N THR A 589 1.33 29.62 -9.60
CA THR A 589 0.88 30.87 -10.22
C THR A 589 2.07 31.65 -10.76
N PHE A 590 1.81 32.66 -11.59
CA PHE A 590 2.83 33.61 -12.01
C PHE A 590 2.95 34.77 -11.00
N ARG A 591 4.18 35.23 -10.77
CA ARG A 591 4.53 36.39 -9.96
C ARG A 591 5.31 37.40 -10.81
N SER A 592 4.96 38.68 -10.64
CA SER A 592 5.63 39.84 -11.23
C SER A 592 6.10 40.74 -10.10
N ARG A 593 7.25 41.41 -10.25
CA ARG A 593 7.74 42.38 -9.27
C ARG A 593 6.94 43.69 -9.28
N ASP A 594 6.21 43.99 -10.36
CA ASP A 594 5.46 45.24 -10.54
C ASP A 594 3.99 44.94 -10.91
N ALA A 595 3.06 45.31 -10.03
CA ALA A 595 1.63 45.25 -10.28
C ALA A 595 1.19 46.49 -11.10
N GLY A 596 0.74 46.32 -12.34
CA GLY A 596 0.20 47.41 -13.17
C GLY A 596 0.73 47.53 -14.62
N LEU A 597 1.43 46.52 -15.15
CA LEU A 597 2.06 46.58 -16.47
C LEU A 597 1.13 46.15 -17.64
N SER A 598 1.41 46.68 -18.84
CA SER A 598 0.68 46.35 -20.09
C SER A 598 1.18 45.05 -20.76
N PRO A 599 0.43 44.46 -21.71
CA PRO A 599 0.72 43.13 -22.29
C PRO A 599 2.13 42.96 -22.90
N LYS A 600 2.66 43.98 -23.59
CA LYS A 600 4.02 43.94 -24.18
C LYS A 600 5.13 44.07 -23.14
N GLN A 601 4.83 44.67 -21.98
CA GLN A 601 5.81 44.91 -20.92
C GLN A 601 5.98 43.70 -20.00
N ILE A 602 4.94 42.87 -19.86
CA ILE A 602 4.96 41.63 -19.06
C ILE A 602 5.88 40.59 -19.69
N PHE A 603 5.76 40.33 -20.99
CA PHE A 603 6.59 39.34 -21.69
C PHE A 603 7.96 39.86 -22.14
N ALA A 604 8.23 41.16 -22.01
CA ALA A 604 9.54 41.76 -22.26
C ALA A 604 10.47 41.74 -21.03
N ARG A 605 10.02 41.16 -19.92
CA ARG A 605 10.76 41.06 -18.65
C ARG A 605 10.68 39.65 -18.09
N PRO A 606 11.62 39.24 -17.23
CA PRO A 606 11.56 37.95 -16.55
C PRO A 606 10.28 37.85 -15.70
N ILE A 607 9.52 36.77 -15.88
CA ILE A 607 8.38 36.41 -15.02
C ILE A 607 8.90 35.39 -14.01
N SER A 608 8.34 35.35 -12.80
CA SER A 608 8.64 34.28 -11.85
C SER A 608 7.46 33.33 -11.72
N LEU A 609 7.74 32.03 -11.62
CA LEU A 609 6.78 31.00 -11.25
C LEU A 609 6.80 30.84 -9.73
N GLN A 610 5.63 30.84 -9.10
CA GLN A 610 5.42 30.63 -7.68
C GLN A 610 4.69 29.32 -7.46
N LEU A 611 5.32 28.37 -6.77
CA LEU A 611 4.71 27.11 -6.36
C LEU A 611 3.79 27.29 -5.14
N TRP A 612 2.80 26.40 -5.03
CA TRP A 612 1.80 26.38 -3.96
C TRP A 612 1.83 25.06 -3.18
N CYS A 613 1.58 25.17 -1.88
CA CYS A 613 1.35 24.05 -0.99
C CYS A 613 -0.04 23.46 -1.25
N GLU A 614 -0.10 22.13 -1.33
CA GLU A 614 -1.32 21.36 -1.65
C GLU A 614 -2.02 20.81 -0.39
N ALA A 615 -1.76 21.41 0.77
CA ALA A 615 -2.42 21.04 2.03
C ALA A 615 -3.94 21.24 1.91
N GLU A 616 -4.69 20.19 2.25
CA GLU A 616 -6.15 20.17 2.13
C GLU A 616 -6.80 21.24 3.00
N GLY A 617 -7.72 22.00 2.39
CA GLY A 617 -8.37 23.14 3.02
C GLY A 617 -7.41 24.27 3.42
N CYS A 618 -6.13 24.21 3.04
CA CYS A 618 -5.08 25.15 3.47
C CYS A 618 -4.09 25.42 2.32
N GLN A 619 -4.57 25.53 1.08
CA GLN A 619 -3.70 25.80 -0.06
C GLN A 619 -3.18 27.24 -0.04
N HIS A 620 -1.87 27.41 -0.18
CA HIS A 620 -1.22 28.71 -0.10
C HIS A 620 0.09 28.73 -0.93
N PRO A 621 0.56 29.91 -1.39
CA PRO A 621 1.89 30.01 -1.98
C PRO A 621 2.98 29.66 -0.96
N ILE A 622 4.10 29.08 -1.41
CA ILE A 622 5.20 28.72 -0.50
C ILE A 622 5.71 29.96 0.23
N ILE A 623 5.78 29.83 1.56
CA ILE A 623 6.06 30.93 2.49
C ILE A 623 7.57 30.99 2.85
N ASP A 624 8.29 29.89 2.61
CA ASP A 624 9.71 29.79 2.95
C ASP A 624 10.55 30.70 2.03
N ASN A 625 11.34 31.59 2.66
CA ASN A 625 12.11 32.59 1.94
C ASN A 625 13.04 31.97 0.89
N GLY A 626 12.88 32.41 -0.36
CA GLY A 626 13.72 31.96 -1.49
C GLY A 626 13.41 30.56 -2.00
N LYS A 627 12.37 29.88 -1.48
CA LYS A 627 11.90 28.58 -1.97
C LYS A 627 10.64 28.74 -2.80
N GLY A 628 10.41 27.82 -3.72
CA GLY A 628 9.20 27.80 -4.54
C GLY A 628 9.11 28.86 -5.62
N LEU A 629 10.18 29.62 -5.86
CA LEU A 629 10.19 30.76 -6.77
C LEU A 629 11.24 30.55 -7.86
N TYR A 630 10.80 30.44 -9.11
CA TYR A 630 11.64 30.14 -10.26
C TYR A 630 11.58 31.28 -11.27
N SER A 631 12.71 31.85 -11.68
CA SER A 631 12.75 32.91 -12.68
C SER A 631 12.71 32.31 -14.10
N ILE A 632 11.92 32.92 -14.98
CA ILE A 632 11.75 32.48 -16.37
C ILE A 632 12.25 33.62 -17.27
N ASP A 633 13.43 33.41 -17.86
CA ASP A 633 14.10 34.40 -18.70
C ASP A 633 13.53 34.48 -20.13
N GLN A 634 12.89 33.40 -20.61
CA GLN A 634 12.20 33.33 -21.91
C GLN A 634 10.69 33.08 -21.72
N PRO A 635 9.94 34.08 -21.24
CA PRO A 635 8.57 33.86 -20.78
C PRO A 635 7.61 33.57 -21.93
N HIS A 636 7.82 34.07 -23.15
CA HIS A 636 6.81 33.94 -24.22
C HIS A 636 6.58 32.48 -24.64
N ASP A 637 7.58 31.82 -25.23
CA ASP A 637 7.38 30.49 -25.81
C ASP A 637 7.06 29.42 -24.75
N TRP A 638 7.65 29.57 -23.56
CA TRP A 638 7.37 28.67 -22.45
C TRP A 638 5.97 28.90 -21.85
N VAL A 639 5.52 30.15 -21.65
CA VAL A 639 4.16 30.43 -21.18
C VAL A 639 3.12 29.93 -22.18
N MET A 640 3.37 30.07 -23.47
CA MET A 640 2.47 29.55 -24.52
C MET A 640 2.32 28.04 -24.44
N LYS A 641 3.40 27.31 -24.13
CA LYS A 641 3.38 25.85 -23.97
C LYS A 641 2.65 25.40 -22.71
N ILE A 642 2.80 26.11 -21.60
CA ILE A 642 2.19 25.71 -20.31
C ILE A 642 0.77 26.28 -20.12
N ALA A 643 0.35 27.23 -20.95
CA ALA A 643 -0.93 27.93 -20.81
C ALA A 643 -2.16 27.03 -20.62
N PRO A 644 -2.34 25.89 -21.34
CA PRO A 644 -3.46 24.99 -21.08
C PRO A 644 -3.51 24.53 -19.61
N TYR A 645 -2.38 24.03 -19.10
CA TYR A 645 -2.29 23.53 -17.73
C TYR A 645 -2.30 24.66 -16.69
N ALA A 646 -1.67 25.81 -16.99
CA ALA A 646 -1.66 26.97 -16.11
C ALA A 646 -3.07 27.56 -15.89
N ASN A 647 -3.92 27.55 -16.92
CA ASN A 647 -5.34 27.93 -16.78
C ASN A 647 -6.08 26.96 -15.86
N MET A 648 -5.88 25.66 -16.05
CA MET A 648 -6.47 24.65 -15.18
C MET A 648 -6.06 24.83 -13.72
N ALA A 649 -4.76 24.96 -13.44
CA ALA A 649 -4.25 25.19 -12.09
C ALA A 649 -4.82 26.48 -11.45
N LEU A 650 -4.96 27.55 -12.24
CA LEU A 650 -5.55 28.80 -11.79
C LEU A 650 -7.04 28.65 -11.43
N GLU A 651 -7.82 27.93 -12.23
CA GLU A 651 -9.24 27.69 -11.94
C GLU A 651 -9.41 26.88 -10.65
N ILE A 652 -8.61 25.83 -10.43
CA ILE A 652 -8.57 25.09 -9.16
C ILE A 652 -8.33 26.04 -7.99
N LEU A 653 -7.28 26.87 -8.09
CA LEU A 653 -6.88 27.77 -7.02
C LEU A 653 -7.96 28.84 -6.74
N LYS A 654 -8.63 29.38 -7.76
CA LYS A 654 -9.76 30.31 -7.57
C LYS A 654 -10.93 29.66 -6.83
N THR A 655 -11.18 28.37 -7.06
CA THR A 655 -12.25 27.63 -6.38
C THR A 655 -11.93 27.35 -4.92
N VAL A 656 -10.69 26.97 -4.59
CA VAL A 656 -10.32 26.57 -3.21
C VAL A 656 -9.82 27.71 -2.32
N ALA A 657 -9.21 28.75 -2.89
CA ALA A 657 -8.64 29.85 -2.12
C ALA A 657 -9.61 30.55 -1.14
N PRO A 658 -10.91 30.76 -1.48
CA PRO A 658 -11.85 31.42 -0.56
C PRO A 658 -12.04 30.69 0.78
N ILE A 659 -11.92 29.36 0.80
CA ILE A 659 -12.12 28.54 2.01
C ILE A 659 -10.81 28.25 2.76
N ALA A 660 -9.65 28.50 2.14
CA ALA A 660 -8.34 28.25 2.74
C ALA A 660 -7.96 29.27 3.84
N GLY A 661 -8.54 30.47 3.79
CA GLY A 661 -8.18 31.59 4.66
C GLY A 661 -8.24 31.30 6.17
N PRO A 662 -9.33 30.72 6.70
CA PRO A 662 -9.42 30.34 8.11
C PRO A 662 -8.38 29.31 8.53
N ALA A 663 -8.13 28.28 7.72
CA ALA A 663 -7.14 27.24 8.01
C ALA A 663 -5.71 27.79 8.03
N ILE A 664 -5.37 28.66 7.07
CA ILE A 664 -4.07 29.33 7.01
C ILE A 664 -3.83 30.17 8.28
N ASN A 665 -4.83 30.95 8.68
CA ASN A 665 -4.72 31.79 9.88
C ASN A 665 -4.63 30.95 11.16
N SER A 666 -5.31 29.80 11.21
CA SER A 666 -5.24 28.86 12.34
C SER A 666 -3.86 28.21 12.43
N PHE A 667 -3.32 27.72 11.30
CA PHE A 667 -2.09 26.94 11.26
C PHE A 667 -0.82 27.81 11.32
N PHE A 668 -0.78 28.94 10.61
CA PHE A 668 0.40 29.82 10.53
C PHE A 668 0.33 31.04 11.44
N GLY A 669 -0.82 31.29 12.07
CA GLY A 669 -1.08 32.42 12.95
C GLY A 669 -1.95 33.52 12.30
N ALA A 670 -2.54 34.36 13.15
CA ALA A 670 -3.54 35.34 12.74
C ALA A 670 -3.02 36.34 11.69
N LYS A 671 -3.88 36.71 10.74
CA LYS A 671 -3.62 37.64 9.61
C LYS A 671 -2.54 37.16 8.63
N THR A 672 -2.18 35.88 8.62
CA THR A 672 -1.23 35.34 7.65
C THR A 672 -1.81 35.37 6.24
N THR A 673 -3.11 35.09 6.08
CA THR A 673 -3.79 35.12 4.78
C THR A 673 -3.66 36.48 4.08
N GLU A 674 -3.76 37.59 4.82
CA GLU A 674 -3.58 38.95 4.29
C GLU A 674 -2.14 39.20 3.81
N LYS A 675 -1.14 38.71 4.57
CA LYS A 675 0.28 38.85 4.23
C LYS A 675 0.68 38.07 2.98
N LEU A 676 0.01 36.94 2.73
CA LEU A 676 0.30 36.08 1.58
C LEU A 676 -0.24 36.62 0.26
N GLY A 677 -1.10 37.66 0.27
CA GLY A 677 -1.57 38.29 -0.96
C GLY A 677 -2.23 37.31 -1.93
N ILE A 678 -2.99 36.33 -1.43
CA ILE A 678 -3.58 35.25 -2.25
C ILE A 678 -4.39 35.82 -3.43
N ALA A 679 -5.19 36.87 -3.19
CA ALA A 679 -5.95 37.55 -4.24
C ALA A 679 -5.04 38.21 -5.30
N ASP A 680 -3.88 38.73 -4.90
CA ASP A 680 -2.92 39.35 -5.81
C ASP A 680 -2.28 38.29 -6.72
N HIS A 681 -1.93 37.12 -6.18
CA HIS A 681 -1.44 36.00 -6.97
C HIS A 681 -2.46 35.54 -8.03
N LEU A 682 -3.72 35.38 -7.64
CA LEU A 682 -4.78 34.90 -8.55
C LEU A 682 -5.14 35.94 -9.62
N SER A 683 -5.20 37.21 -9.24
CA SER A 683 -5.49 38.30 -10.19
C SER A 683 -4.37 38.48 -11.21
N LEU A 684 -3.11 38.39 -10.79
CA LEU A 684 -1.97 38.46 -11.69
C LEU A 684 -1.91 37.26 -12.65
N ALA A 685 -2.07 36.04 -12.13
CA ALA A 685 -2.12 34.85 -12.98
C ALA A 685 -3.22 34.95 -14.04
N SER A 686 -4.41 35.45 -13.65
CA SER A 686 -5.51 35.74 -14.58
C SER A 686 -5.11 36.78 -15.63
N ALA A 687 -4.38 37.82 -15.23
CA ALA A 687 -3.91 38.86 -16.15
C ALA A 687 -2.88 38.36 -17.16
N VAL A 688 -1.95 37.48 -16.77
CA VAL A 688 -0.95 36.86 -17.65
C VAL A 688 -1.63 35.90 -18.63
N LEU A 689 -2.43 34.97 -18.11
CA LEU A 689 -3.09 33.95 -18.92
C LEU A 689 -4.15 34.54 -19.84
N GLY A 690 -4.82 35.62 -19.42
CA GLY A 690 -5.75 36.37 -20.27
C GLY A 690 -5.12 36.93 -21.56
N LYS A 691 -3.78 36.98 -21.68
CA LYS A 691 -3.06 37.46 -22.88
C LYS A 691 -2.68 36.37 -23.89
N VAL A 692 -2.78 35.10 -23.51
CA VAL A 692 -2.58 33.98 -24.44
C VAL A 692 -3.74 33.97 -25.46
N PRO A 693 -3.58 33.50 -26.70
CA PRO A 693 -4.69 33.26 -27.63
C PRO A 693 -5.66 32.21 -27.07
N ASP A 694 -6.97 32.38 -27.26
CA ASP A 694 -7.97 31.47 -26.70
C ASP A 694 -7.83 30.05 -27.26
N GLU A 695 -7.39 29.90 -28.51
CA GLU A 695 -7.12 28.61 -29.16
C GLU A 695 -6.05 27.77 -28.43
N ILE A 696 -5.23 28.42 -27.60
CA ILE A 696 -4.14 27.80 -26.84
C ILE A 696 -4.53 27.63 -25.36
N LYS A 697 -5.52 28.38 -24.88
CA LYS A 697 -6.04 28.26 -23.50
C LYS A 697 -6.99 27.10 -23.35
N THR A 698 -7.82 26.85 -24.36
CA THR A 698 -8.90 25.86 -24.31
C THR A 698 -8.53 24.63 -25.12
N PRO A 699 -8.40 23.45 -24.50
CA PRO A 699 -8.32 22.20 -25.26
C PRO A 699 -9.63 21.95 -26.02
N ASP A 700 -9.55 21.26 -27.17
CA ASP A 700 -10.72 20.89 -28.02
C ASP A 700 -11.84 20.19 -27.23
N LYS A 701 -11.50 19.56 -26.09
CA LYS A 701 -12.41 19.12 -25.02
C LYS A 701 -11.74 19.34 -23.66
N PRO A 702 -12.43 19.92 -22.66
CA PRO A 702 -11.88 20.10 -21.32
C PRO A 702 -11.54 18.75 -20.66
N MET A 703 -10.50 18.69 -19.81
CA MET A 703 -10.24 17.56 -18.88
C MET A 703 -11.53 17.10 -18.18
N LEU A 704 -12.34 18.10 -17.87
CA LEU A 704 -13.58 18.01 -17.14
C LEU A 704 -14.65 17.13 -17.81
N GLN A 705 -14.59 16.85 -19.12
CA GLN A 705 -15.54 15.96 -19.81
C GLN A 705 -15.13 14.49 -19.83
N ARG A 706 -13.86 14.14 -19.57
CA ARG A 706 -13.32 12.78 -19.76
C ARG A 706 -12.71 12.14 -18.51
N GLY A 707 -12.52 12.88 -17.42
CA GLY A 707 -11.85 12.37 -16.22
C GLY A 707 -10.35 12.10 -16.42
N MET A 708 -9.76 12.58 -17.52
CA MET A 708 -8.35 12.45 -17.89
C MET A 708 -7.83 13.77 -18.43
N VAL A 709 -6.56 14.07 -18.15
CA VAL A 709 -5.83 15.25 -18.64
C VAL A 709 -5.83 15.26 -20.17
N SER A 710 -6.21 16.38 -20.80
CA SER A 710 -6.09 16.52 -22.25
C SER A 710 -4.62 16.48 -22.68
N GLU A 711 -4.33 16.10 -23.92
CA GLU A 711 -2.95 16.06 -24.42
C GLU A 711 -2.20 17.40 -24.26
N PRO A 712 -2.82 18.57 -24.52
CA PRO A 712 -2.19 19.87 -24.26
C PRO A 712 -1.90 20.14 -22.77
N GLU A 713 -2.82 19.79 -21.88
CA GLU A 713 -2.62 19.93 -20.43
C GLU A 713 -1.52 18.99 -19.93
N ARG A 714 -1.48 17.75 -20.43
CA ARG A 714 -0.43 16.75 -20.12
C ARG A 714 0.94 17.21 -20.60
N SER A 715 1.01 17.77 -21.81
CA SER A 715 2.23 18.40 -22.32
C SER A 715 2.67 19.58 -21.46
N GLY A 716 1.71 20.38 -20.96
CA GLY A 716 1.94 21.51 -20.07
C GLY A 716 2.54 21.11 -18.72
N ILE A 717 1.95 20.13 -18.01
CA ILE A 717 2.47 19.68 -16.71
C ILE A 717 3.84 19.01 -16.84
N LEU A 718 4.07 18.22 -17.90
CA LEU A 718 5.39 17.65 -18.17
C LEU A 718 6.43 18.75 -18.50
N ALA A 719 6.02 19.84 -19.15
CA ALA A 719 6.89 20.98 -19.39
C ALA A 719 7.23 21.73 -18.08
N LEU A 720 6.31 21.82 -17.13
CA LEU A 720 6.57 22.35 -15.79
C LEU A 720 7.65 21.52 -15.09
N HIS A 721 7.47 20.20 -15.02
CA HIS A 721 8.38 19.32 -14.29
C HIS A 721 9.77 19.27 -14.92
N ARG A 722 9.85 19.31 -16.26
CA ARG A 722 11.14 19.46 -16.95
C ARG A 722 11.82 20.77 -16.60
N LEU A 723 11.09 21.89 -16.59
CA LEU A 723 11.65 23.18 -16.20
C LEU A 723 12.19 23.14 -14.76
N LEU A 724 11.43 22.57 -13.82
CA LEU A 724 11.86 22.46 -12.44
C LEU A 724 13.14 21.61 -12.32
N ASN A 725 13.21 20.48 -13.03
CA ASN A 725 14.40 19.63 -13.05
C ASN A 725 15.61 20.29 -13.74
N GLU A 726 15.39 21.13 -14.76
CA GLU A 726 16.47 21.88 -15.43
C GLU A 726 17.02 23.02 -14.56
N LEU A 727 16.14 23.75 -13.86
CA LEU A 727 16.53 24.88 -13.00
C LEU A 727 17.00 24.44 -11.61
N ASP A 728 16.53 23.29 -11.12
CA ASP A 728 16.77 22.79 -9.77
C ASP A 728 16.80 21.26 -9.76
N PRO A 729 17.84 20.65 -10.38
CA PRO A 729 17.96 19.20 -10.52
C PRO A 729 18.04 18.46 -9.18
N ASN A 730 18.56 19.13 -8.14
CA ASN A 730 18.66 18.62 -6.79
C ASN A 730 17.44 18.97 -5.90
N GLN A 731 16.45 19.69 -6.45
CA GLN A 731 15.25 20.15 -5.74
C GLN A 731 15.53 20.98 -4.48
N GLU A 732 16.69 21.63 -4.40
CA GLU A 732 17.10 22.42 -3.24
C GLU A 732 16.15 23.61 -3.03
N ASN A 733 15.65 24.21 -4.11
CA ASN A 733 14.80 25.39 -4.08
C ASN A 733 13.30 25.10 -4.19
N LEU A 734 12.91 23.82 -4.29
CA LEU A 734 11.52 23.40 -4.47
C LEU A 734 10.61 23.87 -3.35
N GLY A 735 11.04 23.72 -2.09
CA GLY A 735 10.27 24.12 -0.91
C GLY A 735 8.99 23.29 -0.68
N LEU A 736 8.81 22.21 -1.44
CA LEU A 736 7.72 21.25 -1.28
C LEU A 736 8.28 19.86 -1.08
N HIS A 737 7.59 19.09 -0.27
CA HIS A 737 7.89 17.71 0.01
C HIS A 737 6.71 16.85 -0.41
N ARG A 738 6.99 15.77 -1.14
CA ARG A 738 5.97 14.83 -1.59
C ARG A 738 5.55 13.92 -0.45
N VAL A 739 4.25 13.74 -0.30
CA VAL A 739 3.61 12.88 0.71
C VAL A 739 2.57 12.00 0.03
N ALA A 740 2.61 10.68 0.27
CA ALA A 740 1.54 9.79 -0.16
C ALA A 740 0.34 9.87 0.79
N THR A 741 -0.87 10.00 0.25
CA THR A 741 -2.12 9.97 1.02
C THR A 741 -2.68 8.56 1.04
N TYR A 742 -3.46 8.24 2.08
CA TYR A 742 -4.15 6.95 2.17
C TYR A 742 -5.28 6.77 1.14
N THR A 743 -5.67 7.84 0.43
CA THR A 743 -6.76 7.83 -0.56
C THR A 743 -6.34 7.47 -1.98
N GLY A 744 -5.05 7.43 -2.28
CA GLY A 744 -4.54 7.04 -3.62
C GLY A 744 -3.47 7.97 -4.13
N ASP A 745 -3.52 9.22 -3.68
CA ASP A 745 -2.81 10.33 -4.30
C ASP A 745 -1.50 10.66 -3.60
N TYR A 746 -0.78 11.60 -4.18
CA TYR A 746 0.30 12.32 -3.50
C TYR A 746 -0.17 13.74 -3.18
N ARG A 747 0.54 14.42 -2.28
CA ARG A 747 0.44 15.86 -2.02
C ARG A 747 1.84 16.46 -1.95
N TRP A 748 1.99 17.66 -2.48
CA TRP A 748 3.21 18.45 -2.35
C TRP A 748 2.99 19.50 -1.26
N LEU A 749 3.58 19.26 -0.10
CA LEU A 749 3.38 20.06 1.12
C LEU A 749 4.59 20.96 1.37
N CYS A 750 4.35 22.19 1.82
CA CYS A 750 5.44 23.02 2.34
C CYS A 750 6.07 22.35 3.57
N LYS A 751 7.29 22.75 3.92
CA LYS A 751 8.03 22.13 5.03
C LYS A 751 7.21 22.01 6.33
N ARG A 752 6.50 23.07 6.72
CA ARG A 752 5.68 23.04 7.95
C ARG A 752 4.53 22.04 7.90
N HIS A 753 3.82 21.93 6.77
CA HIS A 753 2.76 20.94 6.61
C HIS A 753 3.33 19.52 6.47
N TYR A 754 4.48 19.37 5.81
CA TYR A 754 5.19 18.10 5.75
C TYR A 754 5.62 17.65 7.16
N ASP A 755 6.26 18.51 7.93
CA ASP A 755 6.70 18.23 9.31
C ASP A 755 5.50 17.88 10.22
N ALA A 756 4.36 18.56 10.05
CA ALA A 756 3.13 18.24 10.79
C ALA A 756 2.47 16.93 10.32
N TYR A 757 2.69 16.53 9.06
CA TYR A 757 2.23 15.24 8.51
C TYR A 757 3.15 14.09 8.94
N GLN A 758 4.43 14.38 9.20
CA GLN A 758 5.38 13.35 9.63
C GLN A 758 4.99 12.80 11.00
N PRO A 759 5.16 11.49 11.21
CA PRO A 759 4.87 10.88 12.49
C PRO A 759 5.88 11.42 13.51
N ASN A 760 5.44 11.73 14.72
CA ASN A 760 6.33 12.12 15.81
C ASN A 760 7.05 10.88 16.38
N ILE A 761 7.98 10.32 15.58
CA ILE A 761 8.91 9.26 15.98
C ILE A 761 10.25 9.94 16.25
N PRO A 762 10.75 9.94 17.49
CA PRO A 762 12.04 10.53 17.78
C PRO A 762 13.18 9.71 17.16
N ASP A 763 14.24 10.40 16.71
CA ASP A 763 15.44 9.75 16.15
C ASP A 763 16.20 8.92 17.20
N VAL A 764 16.01 9.21 18.49
CA VAL A 764 16.59 8.47 19.62
C VAL A 764 15.54 8.26 20.70
N ILE A 765 15.38 7.02 21.14
CA ILE A 765 14.54 6.66 22.28
C ILE A 765 15.46 6.16 23.39
N ASN A 766 15.53 6.91 24.50
CA ASN A 766 16.32 6.50 25.65
C ASN A 766 15.59 5.34 26.35
N GLY A 767 16.26 4.19 26.51
CA GLY A 767 15.69 3.00 27.15
C GLY A 767 15.57 3.05 28.67
N LYS A 768 15.41 4.24 29.27
CA LYS A 768 15.28 4.42 30.73
C LYS A 768 13.98 5.11 31.10
#